data_AF-A0AAW1E3M1-F1
#
_entry.id   AF-A0AAW1E3M1-F1
#
_cell.length_a   1.000
_cell.length_b   1.000
_cell.length_c   1.000
_cell.angle_alpha   90.00
_cell.angle_beta   90.00
_cell.angle_gamma   90.00
#
_symmetry.space_group_name_H-M   'P 1'
#
loop_
_entity.id
_entity.type
_entity.pdbx_description
1 polymer ?
#
loop_
_entity_poly.entity_id
_entity_poly.type
_entity_poly.pdbx_seq_one_letter_code
_entity_poly.pdbx_strand_id
1 'polypeptide(L)'
;MLHVLRCPLRRTLISLQWRCPRALYSTKPDSLQGEDSTETRLNPLNIQMLSRNLHDQIFRGLQPEYREDDVERSTRHLQKHQLWGKETSLLPEVELKLPQMYGKDIDEHFRILAQKQSLPYLEAATKLQLADLPPMPQEWSWEVGWTRYGPDGESQKVDFPEESALVFDVEVCVTEGRCPTLAAAVSSTNWYSWCSKRLIEERYSWSNQLTLADLIPLETPINSARPPGGQWKERLIVGHNVSFDRSYIKEQYLLKGSKVRFMDTMSLHMAISGLTGFQRTLWMANKLGKRRGLQEVKDHIKKAGQKREGPMISSWDWVNISSINNLADVHALYVGGPPLQKEARETFVKGSMTDVRNNFQELMQYCAMDVEATHQVFTEQLPLFMERCPHPVTFAGMLEMGVSYLPVNQNWGRYLEDSQDVYEELQREMKKSLMTLADDACQLLQDDRYKDDPWLWDLEWDVQEFKLKKVAASKKKKAVETKVATPLPDWDEDPGPPSEEEMAGPYPSRLAVEKLKETVSRLPKRRQHLPGHPGWYRKLCEKMSEEDSWSPGANLISLQMRVTPKLMGLTWDGFPLHYSEKHGWGYLVPGRRDNLVPEEESTGPVCPHRAIESVYREYCEQNSKVRPEYLDCNPSDDLMWTDSTVWAKVEEFGSLESLTEENGVRMMRNGESKKNRSQDPHSAPEESRCHYHHGNGPCSDVDIPGCWFFKLPHKDGNHNNVGSPFSKDFLSKMEDGTLRAGHGGTNATRALEINKMVSFWRNAHKRISSQMVLWLRKGELPRIVSRHKDFDEEGQYGAILPQVVTAGTVTRRAVEPTWLTASNARRDRVGSELKAMVQVPPGYHLVGADVDSQELWIAAVLGEAHFAGMHGCTAFGWMTLQGKKSQGTDLHSRTAETVGISREHAKVFNYGRIYGAGQPFAERLLLQFNHRLGQEEAASKAKQMYALTKGIRRYQLSEEGEWLVNELEIEVEKEDGSVTLQELRRITRLVSQCSRRKRWNIVDKRLWAGGTESDMFNKLESVAHSAQPATPVLGCRISRALEPMAVKDEFITSRVNWVVQSSAVDYLHLMLVAMKWLFEEHDIDGRFCISIHDEVRYLVGSEDRYRAALALQITNLLTRSVFAHALGLQDLPQSVAFFSAVDIDQCLRKEVTMDCVTPSNPTGLERRYNLPPGEALDMYQILDITKGSLNKGR
;
A
#
# COMPACT_ATOMS: atom_id res chain seq x y z
N MET A 1 28.10 63.03 52.12
CA MET A 1 29.21 63.92 51.73
C MET A 1 28.90 64.49 50.36
N LEU A 2 28.77 65.82 50.30
CA LEU A 2 29.03 66.76 49.19
C LEU A 2 28.54 66.34 47.79
N HIS A 3 27.42 66.87 47.27
CA HIS A 3 27.30 68.16 46.54
C HIS A 3 28.19 68.19 45.26
N VAL A 4 27.77 68.54 44.04
CA VAL A 4 26.61 69.33 43.57
C VAL A 4 26.63 69.49 42.02
N LEU A 5 25.44 69.53 41.39
CA LEU A 5 24.97 70.30 40.19
C LEU A 5 25.66 70.08 38.82
N ARG A 6 24.97 69.95 37.66
CA ARG A 6 23.71 70.50 37.10
C ARG A 6 23.12 69.44 36.12
N CYS A 7 21.85 69.02 36.01
CA CYS A 7 20.51 69.65 36.03
C CYS A 7 20.19 70.58 34.81
N PRO A 8 18.90 70.76 34.42
CA PRO A 8 18.32 70.20 33.18
C PRO A 8 17.61 71.25 32.29
N LEU A 9 16.87 70.78 31.26
CA LEU A 9 15.82 71.45 30.48
C LEU A 9 16.23 72.51 29.43
N ARG A 10 15.82 72.25 28.18
CA ARG A 10 15.09 73.25 27.39
C ARG A 10 13.85 72.63 26.73
N ARG A 11 12.70 73.14 27.18
CA ARG A 11 11.36 73.04 26.59
C ARG A 11 11.21 74.00 25.40
N THR A 12 10.32 73.65 24.48
CA THR A 12 9.36 74.53 23.77
C THR A 12 8.25 73.57 23.29
N LEU A 13 7.12 73.39 23.97
CA LEU A 13 5.87 74.19 23.99
C LEU A 13 5.37 74.62 22.60
N ILE A 14 4.37 73.90 22.06
CA ILE A 14 3.14 74.49 21.50
C ILE A 14 1.96 73.53 21.80
N SER A 15 0.93 74.03 22.47
CA SER A 15 -0.40 73.41 22.54
C SER A 15 -1.49 74.47 22.32
N LEU A 16 -2.53 74.06 21.60
CA LEU A 16 -3.94 74.53 21.62
C LEU A 16 -4.24 76.01 21.32
N GLN A 17 -5.03 76.29 20.27
CA GLN A 17 -6.46 76.62 20.44
C GLN A 17 -7.26 76.78 19.12
N TRP A 18 -8.54 76.47 19.28
CA TRP A 18 -9.67 76.40 18.37
C TRP A 18 -10.19 77.73 17.80
N ARG A 19 -10.84 77.69 16.61
CA ARG A 19 -12.18 78.28 16.31
C ARG A 19 -12.73 77.83 14.93
N CYS A 20 -14.00 77.44 14.92
CA CYS A 20 -14.90 77.10 13.78
C CYS A 20 -15.42 78.39 13.07
N PRO A 21 -16.09 78.41 11.89
CA PRO A 21 -17.39 77.72 11.66
C PRO A 21 -17.82 77.28 10.22
N ARG A 22 -18.73 76.28 10.19
CA ARG A 22 -19.93 76.08 9.34
C ARG A 22 -19.89 76.10 7.78
N ALA A 23 -20.24 74.92 7.24
CA ALA A 23 -21.29 74.60 6.25
C ALA A 23 -21.44 75.40 4.93
N LEU A 24 -21.51 74.69 3.79
CA LEU A 24 -22.70 74.53 2.91
C LEU A 24 -22.32 73.87 1.55
N TYR A 25 -22.99 72.73 1.26
CA TYR A 25 -23.36 72.10 -0.03
C TYR A 25 -22.38 71.90 -1.21
N SER A 26 -22.36 70.65 -1.73
CA SER A 26 -22.80 70.25 -3.10
C SER A 26 -21.90 69.15 -3.69
N THR A 27 -22.18 67.86 -3.45
CA THR A 27 -22.81 66.88 -4.37
C THR A 27 -22.02 66.43 -5.61
N LYS A 28 -21.74 65.12 -5.61
CA LYS A 28 -21.56 64.15 -6.71
C LYS A 28 -20.13 63.73 -7.13
N PRO A 29 -19.98 62.46 -7.57
CA PRO A 29 -18.71 61.74 -7.63
C PRO A 29 -18.10 61.81 -9.03
N ASP A 30 -16.78 62.01 -9.12
CA ASP A 30 -16.05 61.70 -10.34
C ASP A 30 -15.65 60.22 -10.31
N SER A 31 -16.38 59.45 -11.10
CA SER A 31 -16.08 58.08 -11.49
C SER A 31 -14.75 58.04 -12.24
N LEU A 32 -13.71 57.54 -11.58
CA LEU A 32 -12.56 56.95 -12.27
C LEU A 32 -13.00 55.59 -12.82
N GLN A 33 -13.63 55.61 -14.00
CA GLN A 33 -13.52 54.49 -14.94
C GLN A 33 -12.12 54.58 -15.55
N GLY A 34 -11.15 53.93 -14.89
CA GLY A 34 -9.98 53.43 -15.58
C GLY A 34 -10.38 52.12 -16.26
N GLU A 35 -10.28 52.08 -17.57
CA GLU A 35 -10.40 50.87 -18.37
C GLU A 35 -9.23 49.94 -18.01
N ASP A 36 -9.41 49.06 -17.02
CA ASP A 36 -8.50 47.93 -16.79
C ASP A 36 -8.83 46.85 -17.82
N SER A 37 -7.96 46.71 -18.82
CA SER A 37 -8.00 45.61 -19.78
C SER A 37 -7.70 44.29 -19.05
N THR A 38 -8.74 43.51 -18.74
CA THR A 38 -8.68 42.14 -18.24
C THR A 38 -8.21 41.17 -19.34
N GLU A 39 -6.97 41.31 -19.80
CA GLU A 39 -6.37 40.36 -20.76
C GLU A 39 -5.74 39.17 -20.03
N THR A 40 -6.29 37.98 -20.29
CA THR A 40 -5.81 36.71 -19.76
C THR A 40 -4.36 36.45 -20.17
N ARG A 41 -3.48 36.20 -19.18
CA ARG A 41 -2.06 35.88 -19.44
C ARG A 41 -1.90 34.49 -20.05
N LEU A 42 -1.38 34.43 -21.28
CA LEU A 42 -1.01 33.21 -21.98
C LEU A 42 0.50 33.17 -22.21
N ASN A 43 1.10 31.99 -22.10
CA ASN A 43 2.48 31.77 -22.56
C ASN A 43 2.54 31.60 -24.10
N PRO A 44 3.73 31.55 -24.73
CA PRO A 44 3.88 31.35 -26.18
C PRO A 44 3.26 30.07 -26.75
N LEU A 45 2.88 29.12 -25.88
CA LEU A 45 2.26 27.84 -26.22
C LEU A 45 0.75 27.83 -25.95
N ASN A 46 0.12 29.00 -25.75
CA ASN A 46 -1.31 29.18 -25.44
C ASN A 46 -1.76 28.49 -24.15
N ILE A 47 -0.89 28.45 -23.13
CA ILE A 47 -1.21 27.96 -21.79
C ILE A 47 -1.51 29.14 -20.89
N GLN A 48 -2.65 29.06 -20.22
CA GLN A 48 -3.06 30.06 -19.25
C GLN A 48 -2.18 30.03 -18.00
N MET A 49 -1.52 31.14 -17.77
CA MET A 49 -0.65 31.39 -16.62
C MET A 49 -1.43 32.05 -15.49
N LEU A 50 -0.80 32.21 -14.32
CA LEU A 50 -1.40 32.94 -13.20
C LEU A 50 -1.83 34.36 -13.60
N SER A 51 -2.87 34.88 -12.93
CA SER A 51 -3.29 36.28 -13.07
C SER A 51 -2.14 37.24 -12.72
N ARG A 52 -2.13 38.43 -13.31
CA ARG A 52 -1.09 39.46 -13.03
C ARG A 52 -0.98 39.73 -11.52
N ASN A 53 -2.13 39.84 -10.85
CA ASN A 53 -2.21 40.06 -9.41
C ASN A 53 -1.46 39.00 -8.58
N LEU A 54 -1.60 37.71 -8.91
CA LEU A 54 -0.94 36.63 -8.18
C LEU A 54 0.53 36.48 -8.58
N HIS A 55 0.84 36.63 -9.86
CA HIS A 55 2.21 36.56 -10.37
C HIS A 55 3.09 37.65 -9.74
N ASP A 56 2.60 38.87 -9.66
CA ASP A 56 3.33 39.99 -9.04
C ASP A 56 3.57 39.77 -7.54
N GLN A 57 2.62 39.12 -6.84
CA GLN A 57 2.79 38.84 -5.42
C GLN A 57 3.80 37.71 -5.17
N ILE A 58 3.79 36.65 -5.98
CA ILE A 58 4.62 35.45 -5.78
C ILE A 58 6.03 35.64 -6.35
N PHE A 59 6.12 36.07 -7.61
CA PHE A 59 7.36 36.20 -8.37
C PHE A 59 7.86 37.64 -8.46
N ARG A 60 7.21 38.60 -7.78
CA ARG A 60 7.64 40.02 -7.68
C ARG A 60 7.77 40.72 -9.03
N GLY A 61 6.93 40.33 -9.99
CA GLY A 61 6.89 40.93 -11.33
C GLY A 61 8.05 40.51 -12.25
N LEU A 62 8.82 39.46 -11.90
CA LEU A 62 9.81 38.87 -12.78
C LEU A 62 9.12 38.27 -14.01
N GLN A 63 9.20 38.94 -15.16
CA GLN A 63 8.63 38.43 -16.39
C GLN A 63 9.49 37.29 -16.94
N PRO A 64 8.88 36.15 -17.34
CA PRO A 64 9.63 35.06 -17.96
C PRO A 64 10.09 35.48 -19.36
N GLU A 65 11.41 35.36 -19.62
CA GLU A 65 11.98 35.52 -20.96
C GLU A 65 12.00 34.16 -21.68
N TYR A 66 11.46 34.12 -22.90
CA TYR A 66 11.43 32.91 -23.72
C TYR A 66 12.31 33.11 -24.95
N ARG A 67 13.22 32.16 -25.22
CA ARG A 67 14.05 32.18 -26.43
C ARG A 67 13.25 31.65 -27.61
N GLU A 68 13.31 32.33 -28.76
CA GLU A 68 12.57 31.94 -29.96
C GLU A 68 12.89 30.51 -30.40
N ASP A 69 14.17 30.11 -30.36
CA ASP A 69 14.62 28.75 -30.68
C ASP A 69 13.92 27.67 -29.83
N ASP A 70 13.75 27.94 -28.53
CA ASP A 70 13.14 27.02 -27.58
C ASP A 70 11.62 26.92 -27.79
N VAL A 71 10.98 28.02 -28.16
CA VAL A 71 9.55 28.06 -28.53
C VAL A 71 9.32 27.25 -29.80
N GLU A 72 10.11 27.47 -30.84
CA GLU A 72 9.98 26.71 -32.08
C GLU A 72 10.22 25.20 -31.88
N ARG A 73 11.23 24.85 -31.08
CA ARG A 73 11.53 23.45 -30.74
C ARG A 73 10.34 22.80 -30.04
N SER A 74 9.70 23.51 -29.12
CA SER A 74 8.50 23.07 -28.41
C SER A 74 7.31 22.91 -29.36
N THR A 75 7.07 23.88 -30.25
CA THR A 75 6.00 23.80 -31.25
C THR A 75 6.19 22.61 -32.20
N ARG A 76 7.42 22.38 -32.70
CA ARG A 76 7.75 21.22 -33.54
C ARG A 76 7.49 19.90 -32.80
N HIS A 77 7.86 19.83 -31.52
CA HIS A 77 7.61 18.65 -30.69
C HIS A 77 6.10 18.39 -30.49
N LEU A 78 5.31 19.42 -30.18
CA LEU A 78 3.85 19.29 -30.01
C LEU A 78 3.13 18.95 -31.31
N GLN A 79 3.61 19.45 -32.46
CA GLN A 79 3.10 19.10 -33.78
C GLN A 79 3.35 17.62 -34.11
N LYS A 80 4.57 17.12 -33.84
CA LYS A 80 4.92 15.70 -34.02
C LYS A 80 3.97 14.76 -33.28
N HIS A 81 3.49 15.17 -32.11
CA HIS A 81 2.59 14.39 -31.26
C HIS A 81 1.10 14.73 -31.43
N GLN A 82 0.73 15.55 -32.42
CA GLN A 82 -0.66 15.93 -32.73
C GLN A 82 -1.39 16.63 -31.56
N LEU A 83 -0.68 17.49 -30.83
CA LEU A 83 -1.22 18.25 -29.70
C LEU A 83 -1.33 19.76 -29.98
N TRP A 84 -0.55 20.28 -30.93
CA TRP A 84 -0.58 21.68 -31.31
C TRP A 84 -1.91 22.08 -31.96
N GLY A 85 -2.45 23.25 -31.59
CA GLY A 85 -3.66 23.83 -32.21
C GLY A 85 -5.00 23.27 -31.70
N LYS A 86 -5.01 22.47 -30.63
CA LYS A 86 -6.25 22.00 -30.01
C LYS A 86 -6.87 23.07 -29.10
N GLU A 87 -8.20 23.11 -29.02
CA GLU A 87 -8.93 24.11 -28.22
C GLU A 87 -8.65 23.96 -26.72
N THR A 88 -8.27 25.07 -26.09
CA THR A 88 -8.00 25.17 -24.66
C THR A 88 -9.18 25.83 -23.95
N SER A 89 -9.62 25.27 -22.82
CA SER A 89 -10.63 25.92 -21.97
C SER A 89 -9.97 26.94 -21.08
N LEU A 90 -10.34 28.21 -21.22
CA LEU A 90 -9.90 29.28 -20.34
C LEU A 90 -10.67 29.21 -19.01
N LEU A 91 -9.93 29.35 -17.91
CA LEU A 91 -10.46 29.46 -16.56
C LEU A 91 -10.68 30.96 -16.22
N PRO A 92 -11.68 31.31 -15.39
CA PRO A 92 -11.85 32.68 -14.92
C PRO A 92 -10.60 33.20 -14.18
N GLU A 93 -10.29 34.49 -14.25
CA GLU A 93 -9.17 35.03 -13.48
C GLU A 93 -9.45 35.02 -11.97
N VAL A 94 -8.39 34.82 -11.19
CA VAL A 94 -8.45 34.85 -9.73
C VAL A 94 -7.71 36.07 -9.22
N GLU A 95 -8.42 36.95 -8.53
CA GLU A 95 -7.85 38.08 -7.79
C GLU A 95 -7.87 37.76 -6.29
N LEU A 96 -6.69 37.70 -5.68
CA LEU A 96 -6.56 37.37 -4.27
C LEU A 96 -5.34 38.09 -3.68
N LYS A 97 -5.54 38.73 -2.53
CA LYS A 97 -4.44 39.29 -1.74
C LYS A 97 -3.85 38.20 -0.85
N LEU A 98 -2.64 37.76 -1.19
CA LEU A 98 -1.90 36.77 -0.41
C LEU A 98 -1.39 37.39 0.91
N PRO A 99 -1.23 36.57 1.97
CA PRO A 99 -0.56 37.01 3.19
C PRO A 99 0.88 37.47 2.90
N GLN A 100 1.39 38.38 3.73
CA GLN A 100 2.72 38.94 3.54
C GLN A 100 3.80 37.86 3.68
N MET A 101 4.55 37.61 2.60
CA MET A 101 5.69 36.70 2.63
C MET A 101 6.87 37.32 3.39
N TYR A 102 7.58 36.50 4.19
CA TYR A 102 8.73 36.95 4.99
C TYR A 102 10.05 37.04 4.21
N GLY A 103 10.26 36.20 3.19
CA GLY A 103 11.51 36.10 2.42
C GLY A 103 11.57 37.03 1.19
N LYS A 104 12.71 37.09 0.49
CA LYS A 104 12.88 37.83 -0.78
C LYS A 104 12.33 37.09 -1.99
N ASP A 105 12.34 35.77 -1.93
CA ASP A 105 11.71 34.89 -2.90
C ASP A 105 10.88 33.85 -2.13
N ILE A 106 10.22 32.97 -2.88
CA ILE A 106 9.36 31.95 -2.28
C ILE A 106 10.17 30.86 -1.56
N ASP A 107 11.38 30.54 -2.03
CA ASP A 107 12.25 29.54 -1.39
C ASP A 107 12.76 30.01 -0.02
N GLU A 108 13.28 31.24 0.06
CA GLU A 108 13.69 31.90 1.30
C GLU A 108 12.51 32.05 2.26
N HIS A 109 11.31 32.35 1.75
CA HIS A 109 10.11 32.37 2.59
C HIS A 109 9.87 31.01 3.28
N PHE A 110 9.89 29.89 2.55
CA PHE A 110 9.71 28.57 3.14
C PHE A 110 10.85 28.16 4.08
N ARG A 111 12.09 28.60 3.83
CA ARG A 111 13.21 28.40 4.77
C ARG A 111 12.94 29.11 6.10
N ILE A 112 12.53 30.38 6.06
CA ILE A 112 12.21 31.17 7.26
C ILE A 112 11.03 30.54 8.01
N LEU A 113 9.98 30.10 7.30
CA LEU A 113 8.82 29.42 7.89
C LEU A 113 9.24 28.17 8.65
N ALA A 114 9.97 27.28 7.98
CA ALA A 114 10.40 26.02 8.57
C ALA A 114 11.34 26.27 9.76
N GLN A 115 12.29 27.19 9.64
CA GLN A 115 13.19 27.56 10.74
C GLN A 115 12.40 28.07 11.95
N LYS A 116 11.45 28.99 11.76
CA LYS A 116 10.62 29.52 12.86
C LYS A 116 9.85 28.41 13.58
N GLN A 117 9.30 27.45 12.83
CA GLN A 117 8.52 26.34 13.38
C GLN A 117 9.38 25.24 14.02
N SER A 118 10.59 25.00 13.52
CA SER A 118 11.43 23.88 13.95
C SER A 118 12.56 24.24 14.90
N LEU A 119 12.99 25.50 14.95
CA LEU A 119 14.14 25.94 15.74
C LEU A 119 14.05 25.57 17.23
N PRO A 120 12.90 25.76 17.94
CA PRO A 120 12.81 25.37 19.35
C PRO A 120 13.10 23.88 19.58
N TYR A 121 12.62 23.04 18.67
CA TYR A 121 12.82 21.60 18.72
C TYR A 121 14.25 21.21 18.31
N LEU A 122 14.84 21.92 17.35
CA LEU A 122 16.23 21.68 16.93
C LEU A 122 17.23 22.08 18.03
N GLU A 123 16.99 23.18 18.74
CA GLU A 123 17.78 23.58 19.91
C GLU A 123 17.67 22.54 21.03
N ALA A 124 16.45 22.06 21.29
CA ALA A 124 16.22 21.00 22.27
C ALA A 124 16.91 19.68 21.88
N ALA A 125 16.85 19.31 20.60
CA ALA A 125 17.55 18.15 20.03
C ALA A 125 19.08 18.27 20.18
N THR A 126 19.63 19.43 19.84
CA THR A 126 21.07 19.70 19.88
C THR A 126 21.58 19.68 21.33
N LYS A 127 20.82 20.23 22.28
CA LYS A 127 21.15 20.16 23.71
C LYS A 127 21.20 18.71 24.20
N LEU A 128 20.26 17.87 23.76
CA LEU A 128 20.23 16.45 24.12
C LEU A 128 21.37 15.66 23.47
N GLN A 129 21.72 16.00 22.23
CA GLN A 129 22.81 15.39 21.46
C GLN A 129 24.19 15.68 22.09
N LEU A 130 24.41 16.91 22.58
CA LEU A 130 25.70 17.34 23.15
C LEU A 130 25.85 17.01 24.64
N ALA A 131 24.79 16.50 25.28
CA ALA A 131 24.81 16.20 26.71
C ALA A 131 25.39 14.81 26.99
N ASP A 132 26.29 14.73 27.96
CA ASP A 132 26.69 13.47 28.57
C ASP A 132 25.56 12.99 29.50
N LEU A 133 25.09 11.75 29.29
CA LEU A 133 23.99 11.22 30.09
C LEU A 133 24.40 11.05 31.57
N PRO A 134 23.49 11.33 32.52
CA PRO A 134 23.73 11.05 33.92
C PRO A 134 23.91 9.53 34.15
N PRO A 135 24.63 9.12 35.22
CA PRO A 135 24.85 7.71 35.51
C PRO A 135 23.51 6.98 35.72
N MET A 136 23.38 5.80 35.12
CA MET A 136 22.16 4.99 35.23
C MET A 136 21.95 4.53 36.69
N PRO A 137 20.72 4.62 37.22
CA PRO A 137 20.38 4.11 38.54
C PRO A 137 20.64 2.60 38.65
N GLN A 138 21.18 2.16 39.80
CA GLN A 138 21.39 0.74 40.09
C GLN A 138 20.13 0.04 40.61
N GLU A 139 19.23 0.79 41.26
CA GLU A 139 17.98 0.28 41.81
C GLU A 139 16.82 1.21 41.40
N TRP A 140 15.77 0.61 40.84
CA TRP A 140 14.59 1.33 40.38
C TRP A 140 13.48 1.29 41.44
N SER A 141 12.69 2.37 41.51
CA SER A 141 11.68 2.56 42.55
C SER A 141 10.37 1.87 42.16
N TRP A 142 9.81 1.11 43.09
CA TRP A 142 8.53 0.41 42.94
C TRP A 142 7.37 1.30 43.42
N GLU A 143 7.13 2.41 42.73
CA GLU A 143 6.07 3.36 43.07
C GLU A 143 5.23 3.76 41.87
N VAL A 144 3.93 3.98 42.07
CA VAL A 144 3.00 4.38 41.01
C VAL A 144 3.29 5.81 40.55
N GLY A 145 3.40 5.99 39.23
CA GLY A 145 3.66 7.28 38.58
C GLY A 145 5.12 7.49 38.24
N TRP A 146 5.52 8.75 38.05
CA TRP A 146 6.89 9.11 37.69
C TRP A 146 7.80 9.27 38.92
N THR A 147 8.98 8.68 38.84
CA THR A 147 10.09 8.89 39.77
C THR A 147 11.27 9.45 39.01
N ARG A 148 11.83 10.56 39.50
CA ARG A 148 13.04 11.22 38.99
C ARG A 148 14.25 10.73 39.76
N TYR A 149 15.36 10.48 39.06
CA TYR A 149 16.65 10.11 39.63
C TYR A 149 17.69 11.16 39.26
N GLY A 150 18.24 11.82 40.28
CA GLY A 150 19.33 12.79 40.11
C GLY A 150 20.70 12.12 39.93
N PRO A 151 21.73 12.89 39.51
CA PRO A 151 23.09 12.39 39.35
C PRO A 151 23.72 11.88 40.66
N ASP A 152 23.25 12.39 41.81
CA ASP A 152 23.69 11.95 43.15
C ASP A 152 22.99 10.65 43.61
N GLY A 153 22.09 10.08 42.79
CA GLY A 153 21.31 8.88 43.12
C GLY A 153 20.04 9.15 43.94
N GLU A 154 19.73 10.40 44.24
CA GLU A 154 18.49 10.79 44.93
C GLU A 154 17.26 10.48 44.05
N SER A 155 16.25 9.81 44.62
CA SER A 155 14.97 9.54 43.97
C SER A 155 13.86 10.46 44.50
N GLN A 156 13.10 11.08 43.60
CA GLN A 156 12.00 11.97 43.95
C GLN A 156 10.78 11.70 43.07
N LYS A 157 9.59 11.60 43.69
CA LYS A 157 8.33 11.50 42.97
C LYS A 157 7.96 12.82 42.29
N VAL A 158 7.61 12.75 41.01
CA VAL A 158 7.19 13.90 40.19
C VAL A 158 5.89 13.59 39.44
N ASP A 159 5.16 14.62 39.02
CA ASP A 159 3.94 14.43 38.23
C ASP A 159 4.23 14.10 36.77
N PHE A 160 5.27 14.72 36.20
CA PHE A 160 5.78 14.52 34.84
C PHE A 160 7.19 15.12 34.72
N PRO A 161 8.01 14.73 33.73
CA PRO A 161 9.35 15.31 33.52
C PRO A 161 9.30 16.81 33.14
N GLU A 162 10.22 17.63 33.65
CA GLU A 162 10.19 19.09 33.48
C GLU A 162 10.96 19.59 32.25
N GLU A 163 11.92 18.80 31.78
CA GLU A 163 12.88 19.14 30.74
C GLU A 163 12.24 19.32 29.35
N SER A 164 12.96 20.02 28.46
CA SER A 164 12.51 20.33 27.10
C SER A 164 12.76 19.20 26.09
N ALA A 165 13.70 18.29 26.38
CA ALA A 165 14.05 17.17 25.51
C ALA A 165 14.23 15.89 26.34
N LEU A 166 13.65 14.79 25.87
CA LEU A 166 13.66 13.49 26.55
C LEU A 166 13.84 12.38 25.52
N VAL A 167 14.62 11.35 25.86
CA VAL A 167 14.50 10.04 25.20
C VAL A 167 13.54 9.19 26.01
N PHE A 168 12.59 8.52 25.36
CA PHE A 168 11.47 7.85 26.02
C PHE A 168 11.12 6.54 25.33
N ASP A 169 10.82 5.52 26.12
CA ASP A 169 10.40 4.19 25.67
C ASP A 169 9.33 3.60 26.63
N VAL A 170 8.36 2.88 26.08
CA VAL A 170 7.23 2.30 26.82
C VAL A 170 7.08 0.81 26.53
N GLU A 171 6.92 0.02 27.60
CA GLU A 171 6.65 -1.41 27.51
C GLU A 171 5.23 -1.78 27.96
N VAL A 172 4.66 -2.78 27.28
CA VAL A 172 3.27 -3.22 27.43
C VAL A 172 3.20 -4.73 27.55
N CYS A 173 2.55 -5.22 28.62
CA CYS A 173 2.23 -6.64 28.77
C CYS A 173 1.04 -7.03 27.86
N VAL A 174 1.32 -7.63 26.70
CA VAL A 174 0.34 -7.88 25.63
C VAL A 174 -0.74 -8.89 26.02
N THR A 175 -0.41 -9.84 26.90
CA THR A 175 -1.31 -10.89 27.39
C THR A 175 -2.43 -10.35 28.29
N GLU A 176 -2.16 -9.28 29.03
CA GLU A 176 -3.04 -8.71 30.07
C GLU A 176 -3.81 -7.47 29.58
N GLY A 177 -3.48 -6.95 28.39
CA GLY A 177 -4.25 -5.91 27.74
C GLY A 177 -3.43 -4.92 26.93
N ARG A 178 -3.99 -3.72 26.72
CA ARG A 178 -3.40 -2.64 25.91
C ARG A 178 -2.94 -1.43 26.74
N CYS A 179 -2.71 -1.60 28.04
CA CYS A 179 -2.33 -0.49 28.91
C CYS A 179 -0.82 -0.45 29.12
N PRO A 180 -0.22 0.75 29.22
CA PRO A 180 1.21 0.88 29.50
C PRO A 180 1.53 0.23 30.86
N THR A 181 2.63 -0.53 30.89
CA THR A 181 3.06 -1.29 32.08
C THR A 181 4.23 -0.59 32.76
N LEU A 182 5.28 -0.31 31.98
CA LEU A 182 6.50 0.36 32.41
C LEU A 182 6.93 1.38 31.36
N ALA A 183 7.60 2.45 31.79
CA ALA A 183 8.29 3.33 30.85
C ALA A 183 9.58 3.88 31.47
N ALA A 184 10.58 4.06 30.62
CA ALA A 184 11.86 4.66 30.95
C ALA A 184 12.02 5.98 30.20
N ALA A 185 12.62 6.98 30.83
CA ALA A 185 13.04 8.18 30.13
C ALA A 185 14.37 8.72 30.65
N VAL A 186 15.11 9.41 29.80
CA VAL A 186 16.33 10.12 30.19
C VAL A 186 16.35 11.53 29.58
N SER A 187 16.77 12.50 30.39
CA SER A 187 17.05 13.87 29.97
C SER A 187 18.57 14.13 30.01
N SER A 188 18.99 15.32 29.60
CA SER A 188 20.39 15.75 29.78
C SER A 188 20.84 15.84 31.24
N THR A 189 19.91 15.77 32.20
CA THR A 189 20.20 15.99 33.62
C THR A 189 19.77 14.85 34.54
N ASN A 190 18.69 14.12 34.21
CA ASN A 190 18.08 13.15 35.11
C ASN A 190 17.57 11.90 34.37
N TRP A 191 17.51 10.78 35.09
CA TRP A 191 16.77 9.58 34.68
C TRP A 191 15.36 9.59 35.25
N TYR A 192 14.45 8.89 34.58
CA TYR A 192 13.05 8.77 34.99
C TYR A 192 12.54 7.34 34.79
N SER A 193 11.76 6.85 35.73
CA SER A 193 10.96 5.63 35.58
C SER A 193 9.49 5.94 35.83
N TRP A 194 8.62 5.25 35.09
CA TRP A 194 7.18 5.29 35.31
C TRP A 194 6.63 3.89 35.51
N CYS A 195 5.88 3.69 36.59
CA CYS A 195 5.21 2.43 36.88
C CYS A 195 3.69 2.59 36.84
N SER A 196 3.05 1.66 36.13
CA SER A 196 1.59 1.59 36.04
C SER A 196 0.93 1.21 37.35
N LYS A 197 -0.27 1.76 37.60
CA LYS A 197 -1.13 1.33 38.72
C LYS A 197 -1.40 -0.18 38.68
N ARG A 198 -1.56 -0.74 37.48
CA ARG A 198 -1.85 -2.17 37.26
C ARG A 198 -0.72 -3.09 37.67
N LEU A 199 0.52 -2.61 37.55
CA LEU A 199 1.69 -3.37 37.92
C LEU A 199 1.79 -3.52 39.45
N ILE A 200 1.51 -2.44 40.19
CA ILE A 200 1.74 -2.38 41.64
C ILE A 200 0.52 -2.85 42.45
N GLU A 201 -0.70 -2.59 41.97
CA GLU A 201 -1.93 -2.95 42.71
C GLU A 201 -2.39 -4.38 42.39
N GLU A 202 -2.55 -5.23 43.42
CA GLU A 202 -2.98 -6.63 43.27
C GLU A 202 -4.51 -6.83 43.16
N ARG A 203 -5.32 -5.86 43.60
CA ARG A 203 -6.77 -6.04 43.87
C ARG A 203 -7.69 -5.05 43.15
N TYR A 204 -7.57 -4.93 41.83
CA TYR A 204 -8.54 -4.15 41.03
C TYR A 204 -9.12 -4.98 39.89
N SER A 205 -10.45 -4.97 39.76
CA SER A 205 -11.14 -5.42 38.56
C SER A 205 -10.94 -4.37 37.47
N TRP A 206 -10.03 -4.63 36.53
CA TRP A 206 -9.72 -3.68 35.46
C TRP A 206 -10.87 -3.64 34.45
N SER A 207 -11.30 -2.43 34.09
CA SER A 207 -12.16 -2.27 32.92
C SER A 207 -11.37 -2.50 31.64
N ASN A 208 -11.98 -3.18 30.66
CA ASN A 208 -11.40 -3.30 29.31
C ASN A 208 -11.36 -1.94 28.57
N GLN A 209 -12.09 -0.94 29.05
CA GLN A 209 -12.09 0.41 28.47
C GLN A 209 -10.92 1.24 29.02
N LEU A 210 -10.12 1.77 28.11
CA LEU A 210 -9.00 2.69 28.38
C LEU A 210 -9.52 4.10 28.66
N THR A 211 -9.02 4.73 29.72
CA THR A 211 -9.27 6.14 30.03
C THR A 211 -7.97 6.91 30.10
N LEU A 212 -8.03 8.26 30.07
CA LEU A 212 -6.83 9.11 30.21
C LEU A 212 -6.05 8.86 31.52
N ALA A 213 -6.69 8.32 32.56
CA ALA A 213 -6.04 8.02 33.83
C ALA A 213 -5.14 6.77 33.80
N ASP A 214 -5.30 5.92 32.78
CA ASP A 214 -4.49 4.72 32.55
C ASP A 214 -3.24 5.01 31.70
N LEU A 215 -3.14 6.21 31.11
CA LEU A 215 -2.05 6.62 30.23
C LEU A 215 -0.94 7.40 30.96
N ILE A 216 0.20 7.53 30.29
CA ILE A 216 1.39 8.19 30.83
C ILE A 216 1.27 9.71 30.66
N PRO A 217 1.29 10.49 31.75
CA PRO A 217 1.29 11.95 31.67
C PRO A 217 2.71 12.48 31.37
N LEU A 218 2.87 13.37 30.39
CA LEU A 218 4.16 14.01 30.11
C LEU A 218 4.15 15.53 30.22
N GLU A 219 2.98 16.16 30.28
CA GLU A 219 2.87 17.63 30.32
C GLU A 219 1.88 18.12 31.38
N THR A 220 0.97 17.25 31.82
CA THR A 220 -0.12 17.59 32.74
C THR A 220 -0.12 16.69 33.97
N PRO A 221 -0.50 17.21 35.16
CA PRO A 221 -0.76 16.37 36.31
C PRO A 221 -1.83 15.31 36.03
N ILE A 222 -1.78 14.19 36.75
CA ILE A 222 -2.64 13.00 36.52
C ILE A 222 -4.13 13.38 36.38
N ASN A 223 -4.64 14.27 37.24
CA ASN A 223 -6.06 14.65 37.30
C ASN A 223 -6.43 15.91 36.49
N SER A 224 -5.52 16.49 35.71
CA SER A 224 -5.78 17.69 34.91
C SER A 224 -5.63 17.39 33.42
N ALA A 225 -6.51 17.97 32.59
CA ALA A 225 -6.37 17.99 31.13
C ALA A 225 -5.77 19.33 30.63
N ARG A 226 -5.36 20.21 31.55
CA ARG A 226 -4.83 21.54 31.24
C ARG A 226 -3.37 21.66 31.66
N PRO A 227 -2.54 22.33 30.85
CA PRO A 227 -1.14 22.56 31.19
C PRO A 227 -1.02 23.47 32.42
N PRO A 228 0.02 23.28 33.24
CA PRO A 228 0.35 24.20 34.33
C PRO A 228 0.54 25.63 33.80
N GLY A 229 -0.17 26.60 34.37
CA GLY A 229 -0.11 28.00 33.90
C GLY A 229 -0.89 28.30 32.61
N GLY A 230 -1.62 27.33 32.04
CA GLY A 230 -2.51 27.55 30.91
C GLY A 230 -1.83 27.69 29.54
N GLN A 231 -0.51 27.50 29.45
CA GLN A 231 0.26 27.56 28.21
C GLN A 231 1.05 26.27 27.99
N TRP A 232 1.01 25.74 26.76
CA TRP A 232 1.81 24.58 26.36
C TRP A 232 3.27 24.98 26.12
N LYS A 233 4.20 24.21 26.67
CA LYS A 233 5.64 24.36 26.42
C LYS A 233 6.06 23.55 25.20
N GLU A 234 7.02 24.06 24.45
CA GLU A 234 7.63 23.34 23.33
C GLU A 234 8.60 22.28 23.86
N ARG A 235 8.35 21.02 23.49
CA ARG A 235 9.08 19.86 23.99
C ARG A 235 9.33 18.86 22.87
N LEU A 236 10.48 18.21 22.94
CA LEU A 236 10.88 17.19 21.99
C LEU A 236 11.00 15.83 22.69
N ILE A 237 10.35 14.82 22.14
CA ILE A 237 10.49 13.44 22.59
C ILE A 237 11.16 12.63 21.49
N VAL A 238 12.25 11.95 21.83
CA VAL A 238 12.98 11.06 20.94
C VAL A 238 12.71 9.61 21.37
N GLY A 239 12.42 8.73 20.41
CA GLY A 239 12.21 7.32 20.69
C GLY A 239 12.63 6.45 19.51
N HIS A 240 12.68 5.14 19.72
CA HIS A 240 12.86 4.17 18.64
C HIS A 240 11.50 3.54 18.33
N ASN A 241 10.91 3.87 17.18
CA ASN A 241 9.48 3.61 16.90
C ASN A 241 8.54 4.43 17.80
N VAL A 242 8.85 5.72 17.93
CA VAL A 242 8.16 6.68 18.81
C VAL A 242 6.65 6.75 18.63
N SER A 243 6.12 6.36 17.47
CA SER A 243 4.68 6.39 17.20
C SER A 243 3.90 5.35 18.01
N PHE A 244 4.57 4.24 18.40
CA PHE A 244 4.04 3.29 19.36
C PHE A 244 4.00 3.90 20.76
N ASP A 245 5.13 4.47 21.23
CA ASP A 245 5.24 5.11 22.54
C ASP A 245 4.26 6.28 22.69
N ARG A 246 4.11 7.07 21.61
CA ARG A 246 3.18 8.19 21.51
C ARG A 246 1.74 7.77 21.79
N SER A 247 1.35 6.57 21.37
CA SER A 247 -0.01 6.09 21.60
C SER A 247 -0.32 5.90 23.08
N TYR A 248 0.68 5.85 23.97
CA TYR A 248 0.49 5.72 25.41
C TYR A 248 0.57 7.05 26.18
N ILE A 249 0.76 8.17 25.47
CA ILE A 249 0.87 9.50 26.08
C ILE A 249 -0.51 10.15 26.19
N LYS A 250 -0.86 10.54 27.40
CA LYS A 250 -2.17 11.09 27.77
C LYS A 250 -2.56 12.31 26.94
N GLU A 251 -1.68 13.31 26.85
CA GLU A 251 -2.01 14.61 26.24
C GLU A 251 -2.22 14.56 24.72
N GLN A 252 -1.74 13.50 24.06
CA GLN A 252 -1.84 13.36 22.61
C GLN A 252 -3.28 13.09 22.15
N TYR A 253 -4.14 12.56 23.03
CA TYR A 253 -5.56 12.28 22.79
C TYR A 253 -6.47 13.51 22.96
N LEU A 254 -5.98 14.59 23.57
CA LEU A 254 -6.75 15.82 23.71
C LEU A 254 -7.05 16.38 22.32
N LEU A 255 -8.26 16.91 22.12
CA LEU A 255 -8.69 17.44 20.81
C LEU A 255 -7.78 18.59 20.35
N LYS A 256 -7.53 19.56 21.25
CA LYS A 256 -6.53 20.60 21.06
C LYS A 256 -5.16 20.03 21.38
N GLY A 257 -4.33 19.90 20.36
CA GLY A 257 -3.00 19.29 20.49
C GLY A 257 -2.04 20.12 21.32
N SER A 258 -1.09 19.45 21.96
CA SER A 258 0.00 20.11 22.66
C SER A 258 1.11 20.56 21.70
N LYS A 259 2.10 21.28 22.26
CA LYS A 259 3.30 21.71 21.54
C LYS A 259 4.43 20.68 21.61
N VAL A 260 4.19 19.47 22.10
CA VAL A 260 5.14 18.36 22.00
C VAL A 260 5.28 17.92 20.54
N ARG A 261 6.50 17.61 20.13
CA ARG A 261 6.79 16.94 18.86
C ARG A 261 7.68 15.72 19.09
N PHE A 262 7.59 14.77 18.18
CA PHE A 262 8.22 13.46 18.29
C PHE A 262 9.25 13.27 17.20
N MET A 263 10.37 12.65 17.54
CA MET A 263 11.41 12.28 16.60
C MET A 263 11.72 10.80 16.72
N ASP A 264 11.65 10.11 15.58
CA ASP A 264 11.80 8.68 15.50
C ASP A 264 13.16 8.30 14.91
N THR A 265 14.03 7.68 15.70
CA THR A 265 15.34 7.21 15.24
C THR A 265 15.21 6.13 14.16
N MET A 266 14.11 5.37 14.13
CA MET A 266 13.85 4.41 13.05
C MET A 266 13.57 5.15 11.72
N SER A 267 12.79 6.22 11.76
CA SER A 267 12.52 7.08 10.59
C SER A 267 13.79 7.78 10.10
N LEU A 268 14.62 8.32 11.00
CA LEU A 268 15.91 8.91 10.64
C LEU A 268 16.84 7.87 9.99
N HIS A 269 16.92 6.67 10.56
CA HIS A 269 17.70 5.58 9.98
C HIS A 269 17.22 5.22 8.56
N MET A 270 15.90 5.14 8.32
CA MET A 270 15.36 4.86 6.99
C MET A 270 15.72 5.94 5.96
N ALA A 271 15.73 7.21 6.36
CA ALA A 271 16.16 8.30 5.50
C ALA A 271 17.67 8.26 5.19
N ILE A 272 18.52 7.89 6.16
CA ILE A 272 19.99 7.89 6.01
C ILE A 272 20.49 6.60 5.34
N SER A 273 20.07 5.43 5.82
CA SER A 273 20.64 4.12 5.47
C SER A 273 19.58 3.03 5.27
N GLY A 274 18.34 3.42 4.95
CA GLY A 274 17.25 2.49 4.72
C GLY A 274 17.48 1.57 3.51
N LEU A 275 16.88 0.38 3.58
CA LEU A 275 16.96 -0.65 2.54
C LEU A 275 15.66 -0.74 1.75
N THR A 276 15.76 -0.97 0.43
CA THR A 276 14.60 -1.34 -0.40
C THR A 276 14.06 -2.72 0.00
N GLY A 277 12.82 -3.04 -0.37
CA GLY A 277 12.23 -4.35 -0.07
C GLY A 277 13.06 -5.52 -0.59
N PHE A 278 13.64 -5.40 -1.78
CA PHE A 278 14.51 -6.42 -2.35
C PHE A 278 15.88 -6.48 -1.64
N GLN A 279 16.52 -5.34 -1.38
CA GLN A 279 17.78 -5.30 -0.62
C GLN A 279 17.61 -5.87 0.79
N ARG A 280 16.47 -5.63 1.44
CA ARG A 280 16.15 -6.21 2.75
C ARG A 280 16.11 -7.74 2.70
N THR A 281 15.50 -8.33 1.67
CA THR A 281 15.49 -9.79 1.47
C THR A 281 16.91 -10.33 1.26
N LEU A 282 17.73 -9.65 0.46
CA LEU A 282 19.13 -10.01 0.23
C LEU A 282 19.97 -9.92 1.51
N TRP A 283 19.81 -8.85 2.29
CA TRP A 283 20.51 -8.62 3.55
C TRP A 283 20.15 -9.72 4.57
N MET A 284 18.86 -10.06 4.69
CA MET A 284 18.37 -11.15 5.55
C MET A 284 18.94 -12.50 5.14
N ALA A 285 19.00 -12.78 3.85
CA ALA A 285 19.57 -14.02 3.32
C ALA A 285 21.05 -14.15 3.69
N ASN A 286 21.79 -13.04 3.64
CA ASN A 286 23.21 -13.00 4.00
C ASN A 286 23.44 -13.23 5.51
N LYS A 287 22.71 -12.50 6.38
CA LYS A 287 22.92 -12.57 7.84
C LYS A 287 22.39 -13.85 8.48
N LEU A 288 21.28 -14.41 7.97
CA LEU A 288 20.63 -15.61 8.55
C LEU A 288 21.04 -16.94 7.88
N GLY A 289 21.94 -16.92 6.89
CA GLY A 289 22.47 -18.13 6.24
C GLY A 289 21.43 -19.05 5.58
N LYS A 290 20.21 -18.55 5.30
CA LYS A 290 19.11 -19.38 4.76
C LYS A 290 19.38 -19.76 3.31
N ARG A 291 19.52 -21.07 3.05
CA ARG A 291 19.75 -21.68 1.70
C ARG A 291 18.82 -21.18 0.58
N ARG A 292 17.57 -20.79 0.90
CA ARG A 292 16.59 -20.29 -0.08
C ARG A 292 16.92 -18.90 -0.63
N GLY A 293 17.29 -17.95 0.23
CA GLY A 293 17.69 -16.61 -0.21
C GLY A 293 18.99 -16.65 -1.01
N LEU A 294 19.91 -17.55 -0.65
CA LEU A 294 21.14 -17.79 -1.42
C LEU A 294 20.87 -18.31 -2.85
N GLN A 295 19.75 -19.03 -3.06
CA GLN A 295 19.35 -19.54 -4.37
C GLN A 295 18.76 -18.43 -5.25
N GLU A 296 17.90 -17.58 -4.70
CA GLU A 296 17.39 -16.37 -5.39
C GLU A 296 18.53 -15.39 -5.72
N VAL A 297 19.51 -15.26 -4.81
CA VAL A 297 20.76 -14.52 -5.02
C VAL A 297 21.56 -15.13 -6.18
N LYS A 298 21.72 -16.46 -6.22
CA LYS A 298 22.41 -17.15 -7.34
C LYS A 298 21.70 -16.96 -8.67
N ASP A 299 20.36 -16.95 -8.68
CA ASP A 299 19.58 -16.74 -9.90
C ASP A 299 19.59 -15.27 -10.34
N HIS A 300 19.66 -14.31 -9.41
CA HIS A 300 19.89 -12.90 -9.74
C HIS A 300 21.32 -12.66 -10.26
N ILE A 301 22.33 -13.30 -9.66
CA ILE A 301 23.73 -13.29 -10.15
C ILE A 301 23.83 -13.90 -11.56
N LYS A 302 23.10 -15.00 -11.82
CA LYS A 302 23.01 -15.59 -13.17
C LYS A 302 22.34 -14.68 -14.18
N LYS A 303 21.33 -13.89 -13.77
CA LYS A 303 20.65 -12.90 -14.64
C LYS A 303 21.46 -11.61 -14.81
N ALA A 304 22.27 -11.22 -13.82
CA ALA A 304 23.08 -10.00 -13.84
C ALA A 304 24.50 -10.20 -14.43
N GLY A 305 24.97 -11.44 -14.59
CA GLY A 305 26.33 -11.74 -15.05
C GLY A 305 26.42 -12.39 -16.43
N GLN A 306 26.64 -11.57 -17.49
CA GLN A 306 27.59 -11.97 -18.52
C GLN A 306 28.97 -12.07 -17.85
N LYS A 307 29.63 -13.22 -17.98
CA LYS A 307 31.01 -13.44 -17.49
C LYS A 307 31.94 -12.35 -18.06
N ARG A 308 32.30 -11.36 -17.24
CA ARG A 308 33.51 -10.57 -17.44
C ARG A 308 34.57 -11.12 -16.50
N GLU A 309 35.60 -11.75 -17.06
CA GLU A 309 36.82 -12.09 -16.31
C GLU A 309 37.50 -10.79 -15.88
N GLY A 310 37.37 -10.49 -14.60
CA GLY A 310 38.00 -9.39 -13.87
C GLY A 310 37.99 -9.75 -12.37
N PRO A 311 38.82 -9.11 -11.52
CA PRO A 311 39.01 -9.53 -10.14
C PRO A 311 37.68 -9.54 -9.39
N MET A 312 37.34 -10.71 -8.85
CA MET A 312 36.11 -11.01 -8.14
C MET A 312 36.13 -10.39 -6.74
N ILE A 313 35.95 -9.07 -6.62
CA ILE A 313 35.76 -8.38 -5.34
C ILE A 313 34.72 -7.24 -5.44
N SER A 314 33.71 -7.36 -4.58
CA SER A 314 32.71 -6.40 -4.06
C SER A 314 31.55 -5.86 -4.94
N SER A 315 30.39 -6.49 -4.80
CA SER A 315 29.04 -5.91 -5.03
C SER A 315 28.15 -6.02 -3.77
N TRP A 316 28.77 -5.95 -2.59
CA TRP A 316 28.06 -6.06 -1.29
C TRP A 316 28.46 -4.95 -0.31
N ASP A 317 29.17 -3.91 -0.76
CA ASP A 317 29.59 -2.79 0.09
C ASP A 317 28.38 -2.12 0.77
N TRP A 318 27.24 -2.09 0.07
CA TRP A 318 25.99 -1.54 0.59
C TRP A 318 25.43 -2.30 1.81
N VAL A 319 25.78 -3.58 2.02
CA VAL A 319 25.33 -4.38 3.19
C VAL A 319 26.00 -3.92 4.49
N ASN A 320 27.25 -3.45 4.41
CA ASN A 320 28.01 -3.02 5.58
C ASN A 320 27.66 -1.60 6.03
N ILE A 321 27.03 -0.80 5.16
CA ILE A 321 26.65 0.60 5.42
C ILE A 321 25.15 0.75 5.77
N SER A 322 24.42 -0.37 5.87
CA SER A 322 22.97 -0.39 6.09
C SER A 322 22.53 -1.54 6.98
N SER A 323 21.34 -1.41 7.55
CA SER A 323 20.77 -2.40 8.47
C SER A 323 19.25 -2.48 8.29
N ILE A 324 18.64 -3.42 9.02
CA ILE A 324 17.18 -3.43 9.22
C ILE A 324 16.82 -2.39 10.28
N ASN A 325 15.53 -2.07 10.33
CA ASN A 325 14.91 -1.05 11.15
C ASN A 325 14.94 -1.31 12.67
N ASN A 326 15.33 -2.48 13.18
CA ASN A 326 15.24 -2.76 14.62
C ASN A 326 16.40 -2.11 15.39
N LEU A 327 16.15 -1.71 16.65
CA LEU A 327 17.11 -0.96 17.47
C LEU A 327 18.47 -1.68 17.56
N ALA A 328 18.47 -2.98 17.82
CA ALA A 328 19.71 -3.75 17.95
C ALA A 328 20.59 -3.73 16.69
N ASP A 329 20.01 -3.87 15.50
CA ASP A 329 20.75 -3.83 14.24
C ASP A 329 21.17 -2.39 13.87
N VAL A 330 20.37 -1.39 14.24
CA VAL A 330 20.69 0.04 14.04
C VAL A 330 21.81 0.49 14.98
N HIS A 331 21.74 0.13 16.26
CA HIS A 331 22.77 0.40 17.26
C HIS A 331 24.10 -0.23 16.86
N ALA A 332 24.07 -1.50 16.44
CA ALA A 332 25.26 -2.19 15.92
C ALA A 332 25.87 -1.53 14.68
N LEU A 333 25.07 -0.84 13.84
CA LEU A 333 25.55 -0.16 12.64
C LEU A 333 26.24 1.18 12.96
N TYR A 334 25.67 2.00 13.84
CA TYR A 334 26.16 3.37 14.09
C TYR A 334 27.14 3.46 15.25
N VAL A 335 26.84 2.79 16.37
CA VAL A 335 27.62 2.86 17.61
C VAL A 335 28.59 1.68 17.70
N GLY A 336 28.12 0.49 17.30
CA GLY A 336 28.82 -0.76 17.56
C GLY A 336 28.75 -1.17 19.04
N GLY A 337 29.25 -2.37 19.37
CA GLY A 337 29.27 -2.87 20.76
C GLY A 337 28.59 -4.24 20.95
N PRO A 338 28.38 -4.68 22.21
CA PRO A 338 27.71 -5.94 22.51
C PRO A 338 26.24 -5.90 22.04
N PRO A 339 25.70 -7.03 21.55
CA PRO A 339 24.32 -7.07 21.10
C PRO A 339 23.36 -6.79 22.26
N LEU A 340 22.37 -5.93 22.01
CA LEU A 340 21.25 -5.72 22.93
C LEU A 340 20.54 -7.05 23.19
N GLN A 341 20.27 -7.34 24.46
CA GLN A 341 19.62 -8.57 24.90
C GLN A 341 18.16 -8.56 24.46
N LYS A 342 17.69 -9.63 23.82
CA LYS A 342 16.32 -9.71 23.26
C LYS A 342 15.38 -10.54 24.13
N GLU A 343 15.93 -11.27 25.08
CA GLU A 343 15.25 -12.29 25.86
C GLU A 343 14.30 -11.67 26.88
N ALA A 344 14.70 -10.58 27.53
CA ALA A 344 13.89 -9.86 28.53
C ALA A 344 12.55 -9.38 27.95
N ARG A 345 12.57 -8.89 26.70
CA ARG A 345 11.38 -8.45 25.96
C ARG A 345 10.31 -9.54 25.79
N GLU A 346 10.71 -10.82 25.69
CA GLU A 346 9.74 -11.90 25.53
C GLU A 346 8.78 -12.00 26.74
N THR A 347 9.21 -11.54 27.91
CA THR A 347 8.38 -11.48 29.12
C THR A 347 7.18 -10.55 28.94
N PHE A 348 7.33 -9.40 28.28
CA PHE A 348 6.21 -8.50 27.99
C PHE A 348 5.26 -9.05 26.91
N VAL A 349 5.80 -9.83 25.96
CA VAL A 349 5.02 -10.34 24.82
C VAL A 349 4.25 -11.62 25.16
N LYS A 350 4.89 -12.55 25.90
CA LYS A 350 4.34 -13.89 26.18
C LYS A 350 4.10 -14.16 27.67
N GLY A 351 4.74 -13.40 28.56
CA GLY A 351 4.64 -13.58 30.01
C GLY A 351 3.34 -13.02 30.59
N SER A 352 3.13 -13.25 31.88
CA SER A 352 2.01 -12.70 32.66
C SER A 352 2.43 -11.46 33.45
N MET A 353 1.46 -10.69 33.98
CA MET A 353 1.78 -9.55 34.86
C MET A 353 2.58 -9.99 36.10
N THR A 354 2.37 -11.20 36.60
CA THR A 354 3.12 -11.76 37.73
C THR A 354 4.59 -11.96 37.39
N ASP A 355 4.89 -12.39 36.16
CA ASP A 355 6.28 -12.55 35.70
C ASP A 355 6.98 -11.19 35.62
N VAL A 356 6.26 -10.16 35.15
CA VAL A 356 6.77 -8.77 35.13
C VAL A 356 7.04 -8.25 36.54
N ARG A 357 6.18 -8.58 37.52
CA ARG A 357 6.41 -8.21 38.93
C ARG A 357 7.64 -8.90 39.52
N ASN A 358 7.81 -10.18 39.25
CA ASN A 358 8.93 -10.97 39.78
C ASN A 358 10.29 -10.52 39.23
N ASN A 359 10.33 -10.09 37.97
CA ASN A 359 11.56 -9.69 37.27
C ASN A 359 11.68 -8.16 37.07
N PHE A 360 11.01 -7.36 37.91
CA PHE A 360 10.91 -5.91 37.71
C PHE A 360 12.24 -5.19 37.51
N GLN A 361 13.22 -5.43 38.39
CA GLN A 361 14.50 -4.70 38.32
C GLN A 361 15.26 -5.00 37.02
N GLU A 362 15.27 -6.27 36.59
CA GLU A 362 15.88 -6.69 35.32
C GLU A 362 15.15 -6.07 34.12
N LEU A 363 13.81 -6.08 34.13
CA LEU A 363 13.00 -5.51 33.05
C LEU A 363 13.12 -3.99 32.97
N MET A 364 13.19 -3.30 34.10
CA MET A 364 13.35 -1.84 34.14
C MET A 364 14.76 -1.44 33.70
N GLN A 365 15.78 -2.20 34.09
CA GLN A 365 17.14 -2.03 33.57
C GLN A 365 17.20 -2.26 32.06
N TYR A 366 16.51 -3.29 31.55
CA TYR A 366 16.37 -3.52 30.11
C TYR A 366 15.75 -2.30 29.40
N CYS A 367 14.64 -1.74 29.90
CA CYS A 367 14.02 -0.55 29.32
C CYS A 367 14.99 0.66 29.34
N ALA A 368 15.73 0.85 30.43
CA ALA A 368 16.71 1.92 30.55
C ALA A 368 17.88 1.75 29.56
N MET A 369 18.35 0.53 29.34
CA MET A 369 19.37 0.22 28.34
C MET A 369 18.89 0.48 26.91
N ASP A 370 17.63 0.18 26.59
CA ASP A 370 17.04 0.49 25.28
C ASP A 370 16.92 2.02 25.07
N VAL A 371 16.57 2.78 26.10
CA VAL A 371 16.58 4.25 26.08
C VAL A 371 17.99 4.82 25.90
N GLU A 372 18.99 4.28 26.61
CA GLU A 372 20.39 4.67 26.44
C GLU A 372 20.89 4.37 25.02
N ALA A 373 20.62 3.17 24.51
CA ALA A 373 20.97 2.79 23.15
C ALA A 373 20.30 3.70 22.11
N THR A 374 19.04 4.10 22.36
CA THR A 374 18.30 5.04 21.52
C THR A 374 18.94 6.44 21.52
N HIS A 375 19.41 6.93 22.68
CA HIS A 375 20.14 8.20 22.77
C HIS A 375 21.47 8.16 22.00
N GLN A 376 22.25 7.08 22.16
CA GLN A 376 23.52 6.91 21.45
C GLN A 376 23.31 6.88 19.93
N VAL A 377 22.31 6.13 19.47
CA VAL A 377 21.93 6.08 18.06
C VAL A 377 21.48 7.45 17.56
N PHE A 378 20.65 8.15 18.32
CA PHE A 378 20.18 9.50 17.97
C PHE A 378 21.34 10.48 17.83
N THR A 379 22.33 10.41 18.71
CA THR A 379 23.50 11.29 18.72
C THR A 379 24.30 11.21 17.42
N GLU A 380 24.47 10.00 16.89
CA GLU A 380 25.14 9.76 15.60
C GLU A 380 24.24 10.08 14.39
N GLN A 381 22.93 9.85 14.50
CA GLN A 381 22.01 10.02 13.37
C GLN A 381 21.64 11.47 13.08
N LEU A 382 21.49 12.32 14.10
CA LEU A 382 21.00 13.68 13.90
C LEU A 382 21.89 14.50 12.95
N PRO A 383 23.23 14.54 13.10
CA PRO A 383 24.10 15.24 12.15
C PRO A 383 24.02 14.68 10.72
N LEU A 384 24.03 13.35 10.59
CA LEU A 384 23.95 12.67 9.30
C LEU A 384 22.62 12.95 8.59
N PHE A 385 21.52 13.05 9.35
CA PHE A 385 20.23 13.43 8.83
C PHE A 385 20.24 14.87 8.30
N MET A 386 20.79 15.82 9.06
CA MET A 386 20.87 17.23 8.67
C MET A 386 21.80 17.44 7.46
N GLU A 387 22.87 16.65 7.31
CA GLU A 387 23.71 16.67 6.11
C GLU A 387 22.94 16.17 4.87
N ARG A 388 22.13 15.12 5.03
CA ARG A 388 21.39 14.50 3.92
C ARG A 388 20.10 15.24 3.55
N CYS A 389 19.46 15.88 4.52
CA CYS A 389 18.26 16.68 4.34
C CYS A 389 18.58 18.12 4.76
N PRO A 390 19.31 18.87 3.93
CA PRO A 390 19.82 20.19 4.31
C PRO A 390 18.72 21.24 4.46
N HIS A 391 17.57 21.05 3.82
CA HIS A 391 16.48 22.00 3.86
C HIS A 391 15.64 21.87 5.16
N PRO A 392 15.40 22.95 5.91
CA PRO A 392 14.70 22.89 7.21
C PRO A 392 13.24 22.42 7.10
N VAL A 393 12.60 22.61 5.93
CA VAL A 393 11.22 22.16 5.66
C VAL A 393 11.06 20.66 5.87
N THR A 394 12.04 19.84 5.49
CA THR A 394 11.94 18.39 5.68
C THR A 394 11.84 18.03 7.16
N PHE A 395 12.66 18.66 8.00
CA PHE A 395 12.64 18.44 9.44
C PHE A 395 11.32 18.94 10.05
N ALA A 396 10.88 20.16 9.71
CA ALA A 396 9.61 20.72 10.20
C ALA A 396 8.39 19.89 9.77
N GLY A 397 8.35 19.44 8.52
CA GLY A 397 7.27 18.61 7.96
C GLY A 397 7.19 17.25 8.63
N MET A 398 8.33 16.60 8.90
CA MET A 398 8.36 15.32 9.64
C MET A 398 7.81 15.46 11.06
N LEU A 399 8.14 16.54 11.78
CA LEU A 399 7.61 16.80 13.12
C LEU A 399 6.07 16.94 13.11
N GLU A 400 5.52 17.65 12.13
CA GLU A 400 4.07 17.85 12.02
C GLU A 400 3.34 16.58 11.56
N MET A 401 3.96 15.78 10.68
CA MET A 401 3.39 14.50 10.24
C MET A 401 3.30 13.48 11.40
N GLY A 402 4.22 13.53 12.36
CA GLY A 402 4.23 12.64 13.53
C GLY A 402 3.10 12.85 14.55
N VAL A 403 2.33 13.95 14.44
CA VAL A 403 1.25 14.30 15.38
C VAL A 403 -0.17 14.05 14.84
N SER A 404 -0.31 13.13 13.88
CA SER A 404 -1.60 12.70 13.32
C SER A 404 -2.62 12.30 14.40
N TYR A 405 -3.90 12.57 14.13
CA TYR A 405 -5.01 12.44 15.06
C TYR A 405 -6.30 12.11 14.32
N LEU A 406 -6.98 11.01 14.68
CA LEU A 406 -8.25 10.62 14.09
C LEU A 406 -9.38 10.68 15.13
N PRO A 407 -10.34 11.60 15.02
CA PRO A 407 -11.50 11.62 15.91
C PRO A 407 -12.44 10.45 15.60
N VAL A 408 -13.00 9.85 16.66
CA VAL A 408 -14.01 8.79 16.56
C VAL A 408 -15.09 9.00 17.61
N ASN A 409 -16.24 8.37 17.42
CA ASN A 409 -17.35 8.36 18.37
C ASN A 409 -17.87 6.93 18.57
N GLN A 410 -18.96 6.77 19.32
CA GLN A 410 -19.60 5.48 19.60
C GLN A 410 -19.89 4.62 18.36
N ASN A 411 -20.01 5.24 17.18
CA ASN A 411 -20.26 4.53 15.93
C ASN A 411 -19.10 3.58 15.56
N TRP A 412 -17.90 3.79 16.09
CA TRP A 412 -16.77 2.88 15.90
C TRP A 412 -17.06 1.47 16.45
N GLY A 413 -17.60 1.37 17.66
CA GLY A 413 -17.95 0.08 18.28
C GLY A 413 -19.05 -0.61 17.48
N ARG A 414 -20.10 0.14 17.17
CA ARG A 414 -21.22 -0.32 16.33
C ARG A 414 -20.76 -0.83 14.97
N TYR A 415 -19.86 -0.11 14.30
CA TYR A 415 -19.29 -0.53 13.01
C TYR A 415 -18.52 -1.84 13.09
N LEU A 416 -17.73 -2.04 14.15
CA LEU A 416 -16.97 -3.27 14.34
C LEU A 416 -17.90 -4.47 14.54
N GLU A 417 -18.93 -4.32 15.38
CA GLU A 417 -19.94 -5.34 15.65
C GLU A 417 -20.73 -5.64 14.37
N ASP A 418 -21.31 -4.62 13.73
CA ASP A 418 -22.10 -4.76 12.51
C ASP A 418 -21.30 -5.44 11.38
N SER A 419 -20.04 -5.05 11.20
CA SER A 419 -19.18 -5.63 10.16
C SER A 419 -18.81 -7.08 10.47
N GLN A 420 -18.59 -7.41 11.74
CA GLN A 420 -18.27 -8.77 12.17
C GLN A 420 -19.50 -9.68 12.07
N ASP A 421 -20.67 -9.21 12.48
CA ASP A 421 -21.93 -9.94 12.42
C ASP A 421 -22.32 -10.26 10.96
N VAL A 422 -22.25 -9.27 10.07
CA VAL A 422 -22.50 -9.48 8.64
C VAL A 422 -21.47 -10.42 8.03
N TYR A 423 -20.19 -10.32 8.41
CA TYR A 423 -19.18 -11.28 7.96
C TYR A 423 -19.52 -12.71 8.41
N GLU A 424 -19.92 -12.91 9.67
CA GLU A 424 -20.28 -14.22 10.20
C GLU A 424 -21.57 -14.78 9.60
N GLU A 425 -22.57 -13.92 9.35
CA GLU A 425 -23.78 -14.28 8.63
C GLU A 425 -23.48 -14.74 7.20
N LEU A 426 -22.70 -13.95 6.45
CA LEU A 426 -22.29 -14.30 5.09
C LEU A 426 -21.45 -15.58 5.07
N GLN A 427 -20.54 -15.79 6.03
CA GLN A 427 -19.79 -17.05 6.14
C GLN A 427 -20.72 -18.24 6.39
N ARG A 428 -21.73 -18.09 7.26
CA ARG A 428 -22.75 -19.13 7.50
C ARG A 428 -23.60 -19.41 6.27
N GLU A 429 -24.04 -18.36 5.57
CA GLU A 429 -24.79 -18.46 4.31
C GLU A 429 -23.97 -19.22 3.26
N MET A 430 -22.72 -18.80 3.04
CA MET A 430 -21.81 -19.46 2.10
C MET A 430 -21.58 -20.92 2.46
N LYS A 431 -21.35 -21.22 3.75
CA LYS A 431 -21.17 -22.60 4.22
C LYS A 431 -22.41 -23.44 3.93
N LYS A 432 -23.61 -22.92 4.20
CA LYS A 432 -24.88 -23.59 3.90
C LYS A 432 -25.07 -23.83 2.40
N SER A 433 -24.80 -22.83 1.56
CA SER A 433 -24.85 -22.97 0.09
C SER A 433 -23.88 -24.06 -0.39
N LEU A 434 -22.66 -24.11 0.15
CA LEU A 434 -21.69 -25.15 -0.17
C LEU A 434 -22.12 -26.54 0.31
N MET A 435 -22.74 -26.65 1.48
CA MET A 435 -23.30 -27.90 1.99
C MET A 435 -24.41 -28.41 1.06
N THR A 436 -25.34 -27.55 0.66
CA THR A 436 -26.40 -27.92 -0.28
C THR A 436 -25.82 -28.41 -1.62
N LEU A 437 -24.80 -27.73 -2.16
CA LEU A 437 -24.12 -28.20 -3.38
C LEU A 437 -23.46 -29.58 -3.20
N ALA A 438 -22.85 -29.84 -2.04
CA ALA A 438 -22.25 -31.14 -1.74
C ALA A 438 -23.33 -32.25 -1.60
N ASP A 439 -24.46 -31.92 -0.98
CA ASP A 439 -25.59 -32.83 -0.79
C ASP A 439 -26.28 -33.15 -2.13
N ASP A 440 -26.48 -32.13 -2.98
CA ASP A 440 -27.03 -32.27 -4.33
C ASP A 440 -26.09 -33.10 -5.21
N ALA A 441 -24.77 -32.85 -5.14
CA ALA A 441 -23.79 -33.66 -5.85
C ALA A 441 -23.86 -35.14 -5.43
N CYS A 442 -24.05 -35.44 -4.15
CA CYS A 442 -24.21 -36.82 -3.68
C CYS A 442 -25.40 -37.57 -4.31
N GLN A 443 -26.45 -36.87 -4.73
CA GLN A 443 -27.58 -37.49 -5.42
C GLN A 443 -27.20 -38.06 -6.79
N LEU A 444 -26.13 -37.55 -7.42
CA LEU A 444 -25.61 -38.05 -8.70
C LEU A 444 -25.04 -39.48 -8.64
N LEU A 445 -24.87 -40.02 -7.43
CA LEU A 445 -24.56 -41.44 -7.24
C LEU A 445 -25.71 -42.34 -7.73
N GLN A 446 -26.95 -41.83 -7.70
CA GLN A 446 -28.11 -42.55 -8.26
C GLN A 446 -27.97 -42.61 -9.78
N ASP A 447 -28.06 -43.82 -10.34
CA ASP A 447 -27.94 -44.12 -11.77
C ASP A 447 -26.58 -43.77 -12.42
N ASP A 448 -25.50 -43.65 -11.63
CA ASP A 448 -24.13 -43.35 -12.12
C ASP A 448 -24.01 -42.03 -12.91
N ARG A 449 -24.93 -41.08 -12.71
CA ARG A 449 -25.00 -39.79 -13.45
C ARG A 449 -23.76 -38.91 -13.30
N TYR A 450 -22.96 -39.11 -12.25
CA TYR A 450 -21.70 -38.39 -12.06
C TYR A 450 -20.66 -38.66 -13.16
N LYS A 451 -20.77 -39.76 -13.92
CA LYS A 451 -19.86 -40.08 -15.03
C LYS A 451 -20.02 -39.12 -16.22
N ASP A 452 -21.21 -38.56 -16.40
CA ASP A 452 -21.53 -37.60 -17.45
C ASP A 452 -21.27 -36.15 -17.02
N ASP A 453 -20.95 -35.91 -15.74
CA ASP A 453 -20.71 -34.57 -15.19
C ASP A 453 -19.30 -34.06 -15.54
N PRO A 454 -19.14 -32.86 -16.14
CA PRO A 454 -17.84 -32.33 -16.54
C PRO A 454 -16.83 -32.06 -15.42
N TRP A 455 -17.28 -31.89 -14.16
CA TRP A 455 -16.43 -31.49 -13.03
C TRP A 455 -16.24 -32.60 -11.98
N LEU A 456 -17.20 -33.51 -11.82
CA LEU A 456 -17.26 -34.48 -10.71
C LEU A 456 -16.88 -35.92 -11.09
N TRP A 457 -16.69 -36.22 -12.38
CA TRP A 457 -16.39 -37.56 -12.89
C TRP A 457 -15.11 -38.20 -12.33
N ASP A 458 -14.12 -37.38 -11.93
CA ASP A 458 -12.80 -37.81 -11.45
C ASP A 458 -12.68 -37.91 -9.92
N LEU A 459 -13.80 -37.79 -9.18
CA LEU A 459 -13.82 -37.88 -7.72
C LEU A 459 -13.94 -39.34 -7.22
N GLU A 460 -13.61 -39.55 -5.93
CA GLU A 460 -13.69 -40.88 -5.28
C GLU A 460 -15.15 -41.26 -4.93
N TRP A 461 -15.86 -41.89 -5.88
CA TRP A 461 -17.26 -42.33 -5.70
C TRP A 461 -17.44 -43.68 -4.99
N ASP A 462 -16.36 -44.35 -4.60
CA ASP A 462 -16.41 -45.65 -3.92
C ASP A 462 -17.20 -45.60 -2.59
N VAL A 463 -18.18 -46.49 -2.48
CA VAL A 463 -19.06 -46.60 -1.31
C VAL A 463 -18.55 -47.69 -0.36
N GLN A 464 -18.58 -47.41 0.94
CA GLN A 464 -18.27 -48.43 1.93
C GLN A 464 -19.47 -49.37 2.16
N GLU A 465 -19.26 -50.66 1.89
CA GLU A 465 -20.24 -51.71 2.19
C GLU A 465 -20.42 -51.92 3.72
N PHE A 466 -21.67 -52.19 4.11
CA PHE A 466 -22.04 -52.51 5.48
C PHE A 466 -21.43 -53.85 5.93
N LYS A 467 -20.60 -53.82 6.99
CA LYS A 467 -20.00 -55.05 7.58
C LYS A 467 -20.81 -55.53 8.79
N LEU A 468 -21.66 -56.51 8.58
CA LEU A 468 -22.44 -57.19 9.62
C LEU A 468 -21.55 -58.02 10.55
N LYS A 469 -21.99 -58.25 11.80
CA LYS A 469 -21.33 -59.20 12.71
C LYS A 469 -21.43 -60.62 12.13
N LYS A 470 -20.30 -61.18 11.65
CA LYS A 470 -20.22 -62.62 11.34
C LYS A 470 -20.51 -63.43 12.60
N VAL A 471 -21.40 -64.42 12.49
CA VAL A 471 -21.62 -65.43 13.53
C VAL A 471 -20.27 -66.09 13.84
N ALA A 472 -19.88 -66.11 15.11
CA ALA A 472 -18.67 -66.80 15.53
C ALA A 472 -18.85 -68.30 15.26
N ALA A 473 -18.17 -68.83 14.24
CA ALA A 473 -18.11 -70.27 14.02
C ALA A 473 -17.47 -70.91 15.27
N SER A 474 -18.28 -71.68 16.00
CA SER A 474 -17.88 -72.46 17.16
C SER A 474 -16.65 -73.32 16.84
N LYS A 475 -15.47 -72.88 17.29
CA LYS A 475 -14.28 -73.73 17.32
C LYS A 475 -14.44 -74.70 18.49
N LYS A 476 -14.55 -75.99 18.17
CA LYS A 476 -14.45 -77.14 19.09
C LYS A 476 -13.36 -76.87 20.14
N LYS A 477 -13.77 -76.71 21.40
CA LYS A 477 -12.87 -76.66 22.57
C LYS A 477 -12.31 -78.07 22.81
N LYS A 478 -10.98 -78.21 22.77
CA LYS A 478 -10.26 -79.27 23.50
C LYS A 478 -10.31 -78.89 24.98
N ALA A 479 -10.81 -79.80 25.80
CA ALA A 479 -10.84 -79.67 27.25
C ALA A 479 -9.42 -79.77 27.82
N VAL A 480 -9.07 -78.81 28.69
CA VAL A 480 -8.14 -79.02 29.80
C VAL A 480 -8.79 -78.35 31.00
N GLU A 481 -9.11 -79.20 31.97
CA GLU A 481 -9.71 -78.90 33.25
C GLU A 481 -8.72 -78.14 34.15
N THR A 482 -9.23 -77.21 34.95
CA THR A 482 -8.59 -76.85 36.21
C THR A 482 -9.66 -76.74 37.29
N LYS A 483 -9.73 -77.83 38.06
CA LYS A 483 -9.97 -77.94 39.51
C LYS A 483 -11.29 -77.40 40.07
N VAL A 484 -12.21 -78.34 40.10
CA VAL A 484 -13.30 -78.55 41.05
C VAL A 484 -12.82 -78.42 42.50
N ALA A 485 -13.55 -77.64 43.30
CA ALA A 485 -13.71 -77.87 44.73
C ALA A 485 -15.10 -78.49 44.92
N THR A 486 -15.15 -79.72 45.41
CA THR A 486 -16.36 -80.48 45.72
C THR A 486 -16.97 -80.00 47.04
N PRO A 487 -18.30 -80.04 47.18
CA PRO A 487 -18.87 -80.91 48.22
C PRO A 487 -19.84 -81.96 47.65
N LEU A 488 -19.91 -83.11 48.29
CA LEU A 488 -20.92 -84.19 48.18
C LEU A 488 -21.63 -84.29 49.55
N PRO A 489 -22.74 -85.05 49.71
CA PRO A 489 -24.04 -85.00 49.02
C PRO A 489 -25.22 -84.89 50.03
N ASP A 490 -26.46 -84.95 49.52
CA ASP A 490 -27.75 -85.25 50.20
C ASP A 490 -28.74 -84.12 50.60
N TRP A 491 -29.84 -84.13 49.83
CA TRP A 491 -31.30 -83.97 50.06
C TRP A 491 -31.95 -82.74 50.74
N ASP A 492 -32.99 -82.30 50.02
CA ASP A 492 -34.26 -81.68 50.41
C ASP A 492 -34.29 -80.28 51.05
N GLU A 493 -34.48 -79.25 50.21
CA GLU A 493 -35.48 -78.21 50.49
C GLU A 493 -36.37 -77.99 49.25
N ASP A 494 -37.67 -78.08 49.51
CA ASP A 494 -38.85 -78.09 48.64
C ASP A 494 -38.93 -76.93 47.62
N PRO A 495 -39.18 -77.17 46.31
CA PRO A 495 -39.55 -76.12 45.37
C PRO A 495 -40.96 -75.63 45.71
N GLY A 496 -41.01 -74.54 46.48
CA GLY A 496 -42.24 -73.81 46.77
C GLY A 496 -43.08 -73.51 45.52
N PRO A 497 -44.40 -73.31 45.68
CA PRO A 497 -45.35 -73.29 44.59
C PRO A 497 -44.99 -72.24 43.52
N PRO A 498 -45.28 -72.55 42.25
CA PRO A 498 -44.79 -71.81 41.09
C PRO A 498 -45.30 -70.37 41.12
N SER A 499 -44.38 -69.41 41.07
CA SER A 499 -44.75 -68.00 40.91
C SER A 499 -45.48 -67.81 39.58
N GLU A 500 -46.54 -67.00 39.60
CA GLU A 500 -47.57 -66.81 38.58
C GLU A 500 -47.09 -66.43 37.15
N GLU A 501 -45.79 -66.35 36.90
CA GLU A 501 -45.20 -66.01 35.60
C GLU A 501 -44.81 -67.23 34.73
N GLU A 502 -44.76 -68.45 35.28
CA GLU A 502 -44.34 -69.66 34.54
C GLU A 502 -45.48 -70.60 34.08
N MET A 503 -46.75 -70.29 34.40
CA MET A 503 -47.92 -71.07 33.96
C MET A 503 -48.77 -70.42 32.87
N ALA A 504 -48.36 -69.26 32.34
CA ALA A 504 -48.87 -68.73 31.08
C ALA A 504 -47.95 -69.22 29.94
N GLY A 505 -48.53 -69.82 28.89
CA GLY A 505 -47.78 -70.21 27.69
C GLY A 505 -46.85 -69.09 27.19
N PRO A 506 -45.74 -69.41 26.51
CA PRO A 506 -44.59 -68.53 26.36
C PRO A 506 -45.02 -67.11 25.96
N TYR A 507 -44.85 -66.17 26.90
CA TYR A 507 -45.22 -64.78 26.72
C TYR A 507 -44.69 -64.29 25.35
N PRO A 508 -45.52 -63.62 24.52
CA PRO A 508 -45.11 -63.12 23.22
C PRO A 508 -43.83 -62.27 23.30
N SER A 509 -43.58 -61.62 24.43
CA SER A 509 -42.38 -60.84 24.72
C SER A 509 -41.12 -61.68 24.83
N ARG A 510 -41.15 -62.89 25.42
CA ARG A 510 -39.98 -63.80 25.50
C ARG A 510 -39.63 -64.38 24.12
N LEU A 511 -40.66 -64.80 23.37
CA LEU A 511 -40.55 -65.20 21.96
C LEU A 511 -40.08 -64.04 21.07
N ALA A 512 -40.53 -62.81 21.33
CA ALA A 512 -40.07 -61.62 20.62
C ALA A 512 -38.61 -61.28 20.97
N VAL A 513 -38.20 -61.46 22.23
CA VAL A 513 -36.80 -61.28 22.66
C VAL A 513 -35.91 -62.37 22.08
N GLU A 514 -36.37 -63.61 21.94
CA GLU A 514 -35.63 -64.66 21.23
C GLU A 514 -35.54 -64.38 19.73
N LYS A 515 -36.63 -63.96 19.07
CA LYS A 515 -36.61 -63.45 17.69
C LYS A 515 -35.68 -62.24 17.53
N LEU A 516 -35.62 -61.34 18.52
CA LEU A 516 -34.69 -60.20 18.54
C LEU A 516 -33.24 -60.65 18.74
N LYS A 517 -33.00 -61.66 19.56
CA LYS A 517 -31.67 -62.29 19.73
C LYS A 517 -31.19 -62.94 18.44
N GLU A 518 -32.08 -63.53 17.64
CA GLU A 518 -31.73 -64.00 16.29
C GLU A 518 -31.33 -62.84 15.36
N THR A 519 -31.98 -61.67 15.49
CA THR A 519 -31.62 -60.45 14.73
C THR A 519 -30.35 -59.75 15.21
N VAL A 520 -29.73 -60.15 16.33
CA VAL A 520 -28.44 -59.59 16.81
C VAL A 520 -27.31 -59.83 15.78
N SER A 521 -27.41 -60.89 14.98
CA SER A 521 -26.53 -61.17 13.84
C SER A 521 -26.59 -60.09 12.73
N ARG A 522 -27.70 -59.34 12.68
CA ARG A 522 -27.92 -58.23 11.73
C ARG A 522 -27.41 -56.88 12.26
N LEU A 523 -26.83 -56.84 13.46
CA LEU A 523 -26.24 -55.61 14.00
C LEU A 523 -24.87 -55.32 13.35
N PRO A 524 -24.55 -54.04 13.06
CA PRO A 524 -23.24 -53.64 12.56
C PRO A 524 -22.09 -54.06 13.51
N LYS A 525 -20.98 -54.54 12.95
CA LYS A 525 -19.80 -54.96 13.75
C LYS A 525 -19.08 -53.79 14.44
N ARG A 526 -19.15 -52.59 13.85
CA ARG A 526 -18.64 -51.31 14.34
C ARG A 526 -19.59 -50.22 13.85
N ARG A 527 -19.77 -49.11 14.59
CA ARG A 527 -20.45 -47.91 14.06
C ARG A 527 -19.63 -47.38 12.87
N GLN A 528 -20.06 -47.69 11.63
CA GLN A 528 -19.42 -47.20 10.41
C GLN A 528 -19.91 -45.76 10.15
N HIS A 529 -19.00 -44.87 9.78
CA HIS A 529 -19.32 -43.46 9.51
C HIS A 529 -19.95 -43.33 8.12
N LEU A 530 -21.21 -42.89 8.08
CA LEU A 530 -22.02 -42.64 6.87
C LEU A 530 -21.88 -43.72 5.77
N PRO A 531 -22.22 -44.99 6.05
CA PRO A 531 -22.23 -46.06 5.04
C PRO A 531 -23.24 -45.74 3.93
N GLY A 532 -22.92 -46.08 2.68
CA GLY A 532 -23.74 -45.71 1.51
C GLY A 532 -23.32 -44.40 0.80
N HIS A 533 -22.47 -43.57 1.41
CA HIS A 533 -22.01 -42.32 0.82
C HIS A 533 -20.59 -42.44 0.23
N PRO A 534 -20.27 -41.67 -0.83
CA PRO A 534 -18.97 -41.71 -1.50
C PRO A 534 -17.82 -41.26 -0.58
N GLY A 535 -16.61 -41.71 -0.89
CA GLY A 535 -15.40 -41.46 -0.10
C GLY A 535 -15.10 -39.97 0.08
N TRP A 536 -15.28 -39.16 -0.97
CA TRP A 536 -15.05 -37.72 -0.93
C TRP A 536 -16.04 -36.99 0.00
N TYR A 537 -17.33 -37.37 -0.01
CA TYR A 537 -18.36 -36.72 0.81
C TYR A 537 -18.20 -37.06 2.29
N ARG A 538 -17.85 -38.30 2.62
CA ARG A 538 -17.56 -38.71 4.01
C ARG A 538 -16.41 -37.91 4.63
N LYS A 539 -15.41 -37.50 3.83
CA LYS A 539 -14.31 -36.62 4.28
C LYS A 539 -14.80 -35.21 4.64
N LEU A 540 -15.96 -34.78 4.13
CA LEU A 540 -16.57 -33.47 4.40
C LEU A 540 -17.49 -33.47 5.63
N CYS A 541 -17.83 -34.64 6.18
CA CYS A 541 -18.72 -34.77 7.33
C CYS A 541 -17.92 -35.03 8.63
N GLU A 542 -18.37 -34.48 9.75
CA GLU A 542 -17.80 -34.76 11.07
C GLU A 542 -18.01 -36.23 11.46
N LYS A 543 -17.00 -36.81 12.12
CA LYS A 543 -17.05 -38.21 12.54
C LYS A 543 -18.03 -38.36 13.71
N MET A 544 -18.95 -39.32 13.61
CA MET A 544 -19.93 -39.70 14.66
C MET A 544 -19.29 -40.26 15.96
N SER A 545 -17.99 -40.06 16.19
CA SER A 545 -17.24 -40.58 17.35
C SER A 545 -17.02 -39.54 18.45
N GLU A 546 -17.22 -38.25 18.13
CA GLU A 546 -17.05 -37.12 19.05
C GLU A 546 -18.46 -36.68 19.49
N GLU A 547 -18.89 -37.09 20.69
CA GLU A 547 -20.30 -37.02 21.14
C GLU A 547 -20.83 -35.59 21.38
N ASP A 548 -19.96 -34.58 21.50
CA ASP A 548 -20.35 -33.20 21.84
C ASP A 548 -20.38 -32.22 20.64
N SER A 549 -19.97 -32.63 19.44
CA SER A 549 -19.81 -31.73 18.28
C SER A 549 -20.47 -32.18 16.98
N TRP A 550 -21.05 -33.39 16.92
CA TRP A 550 -21.54 -33.96 15.66
C TRP A 550 -22.72 -33.18 15.07
N SER A 551 -22.53 -32.64 13.86
CA SER A 551 -23.57 -31.97 13.08
C SER A 551 -23.87 -32.71 11.76
N PRO A 552 -25.15 -32.82 11.33
CA PRO A 552 -25.53 -33.52 10.09
C PRO A 552 -25.12 -32.73 8.83
N GLY A 553 -24.66 -33.43 7.79
CA GLY A 553 -24.27 -32.86 6.49
C GLY A 553 -22.76 -32.59 6.31
N ALA A 554 -22.38 -32.00 5.18
CA ALA A 554 -20.99 -31.70 4.82
C ALA A 554 -20.40 -30.49 5.58
N ASN A 555 -20.42 -30.51 6.92
CA ASN A 555 -20.06 -29.37 7.77
C ASN A 555 -18.58 -28.94 7.74
N LEU A 556 -17.69 -29.78 7.22
CA LEU A 556 -16.25 -29.46 7.10
C LEU A 556 -15.90 -28.80 5.77
N ILE A 557 -16.87 -28.58 4.87
CA ILE A 557 -16.62 -27.94 3.57
C ILE A 557 -16.10 -26.51 3.74
N SER A 558 -15.02 -26.18 3.03
CA SER A 558 -14.44 -24.84 3.01
C SER A 558 -13.84 -24.51 1.65
N LEU A 559 -13.73 -23.22 1.32
CA LEU A 559 -13.13 -22.74 0.07
C LEU A 559 -11.66 -23.16 -0.14
N GLN A 560 -10.98 -23.63 0.92
CA GLN A 560 -9.60 -24.12 0.83
C GLN A 560 -9.52 -25.56 0.27
N MET A 561 -10.64 -26.29 0.27
CA MET A 561 -10.66 -27.67 -0.21
C MET A 561 -10.65 -27.72 -1.74
N ARG A 562 -9.88 -28.67 -2.29
CA ARG A 562 -9.77 -28.87 -3.75
C ARG A 562 -11.08 -29.30 -4.41
N VAL A 563 -11.99 -29.90 -3.64
CA VAL A 563 -13.29 -30.36 -4.11
C VAL A 563 -14.26 -29.19 -4.33
N THR A 564 -14.08 -28.08 -3.60
CA THR A 564 -15.02 -26.95 -3.62
C THR A 564 -15.14 -26.24 -4.98
N PRO A 565 -14.05 -25.91 -5.71
CA PRO A 565 -14.17 -25.38 -7.07
C PRO A 565 -14.92 -26.29 -8.05
N LYS A 566 -14.81 -27.61 -7.87
CA LYS A 566 -15.52 -28.61 -8.71
C LYS A 566 -17.00 -28.68 -8.36
N LEU A 567 -17.35 -28.71 -7.08
CA LEU A 567 -18.75 -28.67 -6.62
C LEU A 567 -19.48 -27.39 -7.04
N MET A 568 -18.75 -26.28 -7.16
CA MET A 568 -19.29 -25.02 -7.64
C MET A 568 -19.38 -24.93 -9.17
N GLY A 569 -18.89 -25.96 -9.89
CA GLY A 569 -18.88 -26.02 -11.35
C GLY A 569 -18.13 -24.84 -11.97
N LEU A 570 -16.99 -24.41 -11.41
CA LEU A 570 -16.33 -23.19 -11.89
C LEU A 570 -15.84 -23.33 -13.34
N THR A 571 -16.07 -22.29 -14.12
CA THR A 571 -15.65 -22.16 -15.53
C THR A 571 -14.71 -20.97 -15.72
N TRP A 572 -13.76 -21.14 -16.63
CA TRP A 572 -12.87 -20.09 -17.15
C TRP A 572 -13.16 -19.87 -18.63
N ASP A 573 -13.69 -18.71 -19.02
CA ASP A 573 -14.14 -18.42 -20.40
C ASP A 573 -15.07 -19.52 -20.98
N GLY A 574 -15.90 -20.11 -20.12
CA GLY A 574 -16.83 -21.19 -20.49
C GLY A 574 -16.23 -22.61 -20.45
N PHE A 575 -14.94 -22.75 -20.14
CA PHE A 575 -14.27 -24.06 -19.99
C PHE A 575 -14.22 -24.52 -18.53
N PRO A 576 -14.48 -25.80 -18.23
CA PRO A 576 -14.50 -26.30 -16.85
C PRO A 576 -13.10 -26.30 -16.22
N LEU A 577 -13.01 -25.86 -14.95
CA LEU A 577 -11.77 -25.92 -14.18
C LEU A 577 -11.42 -27.34 -13.73
N HIS A 578 -10.14 -27.69 -13.84
CA HIS A 578 -9.60 -28.97 -13.42
C HIS A 578 -8.26 -28.79 -12.67
N TYR A 579 -7.97 -29.69 -11.73
CA TYR A 579 -6.75 -29.65 -10.92
C TYR A 579 -5.81 -30.80 -11.30
N SER A 580 -4.60 -30.47 -11.75
CA SER A 580 -3.52 -31.42 -11.99
C SER A 580 -2.49 -31.39 -10.85
N GLU A 581 -1.97 -32.55 -10.44
CA GLU A 581 -0.96 -32.62 -9.37
C GLU A 581 0.36 -31.94 -9.74
N LYS A 582 0.73 -31.95 -11.03
CA LYS A 582 1.99 -31.36 -11.52
C LYS A 582 1.87 -29.85 -11.77
N HIS A 583 0.79 -29.42 -12.43
CA HIS A 583 0.63 -28.04 -12.91
C HIS A 583 -0.34 -27.18 -12.10
N GLY A 584 -1.03 -27.76 -11.12
CA GLY A 584 -2.03 -27.07 -10.30
C GLY A 584 -3.35 -26.86 -11.04
N TRP A 585 -4.04 -25.75 -10.73
CA TRP A 585 -5.33 -25.41 -11.36
C TRP A 585 -5.18 -24.93 -12.81
N GLY A 586 -6.04 -25.47 -13.68
CA GLY A 586 -6.17 -25.12 -15.09
C GLY A 586 -7.60 -25.33 -15.58
N TYR A 587 -7.81 -25.26 -16.88
CA TYR A 587 -9.11 -25.48 -17.54
C TYR A 587 -8.98 -26.45 -18.73
N LEU A 588 -10.07 -27.16 -19.03
CA LEU A 588 -10.12 -28.18 -20.08
C LEU A 588 -10.74 -27.63 -21.36
N VAL A 589 -9.99 -27.67 -22.46
CA VAL A 589 -10.45 -27.23 -23.78
C VAL A 589 -10.68 -28.47 -24.66
N PRO A 590 -11.90 -28.70 -25.19
CA PRO A 590 -12.19 -29.86 -26.01
C PRO A 590 -11.51 -29.77 -27.39
N GLY A 591 -11.23 -30.92 -28.00
CA GLY A 591 -10.72 -31.00 -29.38
C GLY A 591 -9.37 -31.72 -29.57
N ARG A 592 -8.90 -32.43 -28.54
CA ARG A 592 -7.68 -33.25 -28.62
C ARG A 592 -7.99 -34.59 -29.30
N ARG A 593 -7.55 -34.78 -30.55
CA ARG A 593 -7.87 -35.98 -31.37
C ARG A 593 -6.83 -37.09 -31.28
N ASP A 594 -5.61 -36.78 -30.87
CA ASP A 594 -4.48 -37.69 -30.68
C ASP A 594 -4.68 -38.70 -29.55
N ASN A 595 -5.48 -38.35 -28.53
CA ASN A 595 -5.64 -39.15 -27.30
C ASN A 595 -7.04 -39.79 -27.16
N LEU A 596 -7.76 -39.97 -28.27
CA LEU A 596 -9.04 -40.68 -28.27
C LEU A 596 -8.79 -42.19 -28.34
N VAL A 597 -8.96 -42.88 -27.21
CA VAL A 597 -8.95 -44.35 -27.17
C VAL A 597 -10.34 -44.86 -27.61
N PRO A 598 -10.44 -45.89 -28.48
CA PRO A 598 -11.72 -46.54 -28.78
C PRO A 598 -12.40 -47.07 -27.50
N GLU A 599 -13.73 -46.96 -27.41
CA GLU A 599 -14.54 -47.27 -26.20
C GLU A 599 -14.41 -48.72 -25.67
N GLU A 600 -13.65 -49.60 -26.32
CA GLU A 600 -13.58 -51.04 -26.01
C GLU A 600 -12.47 -51.45 -25.01
N GLU A 601 -11.51 -50.58 -24.65
CA GLU A 601 -10.35 -50.97 -23.81
C GLU A 601 -10.19 -50.25 -22.46
N SER A 602 -11.07 -49.32 -22.06
CA SER A 602 -10.92 -48.59 -20.79
C SER A 602 -11.73 -49.18 -19.63
N THR A 603 -11.07 -49.64 -18.57
CA THR A 603 -11.69 -50.18 -17.34
C THR A 603 -12.03 -49.12 -16.27
N GLY A 604 -12.09 -47.83 -16.64
CA GLY A 604 -12.39 -46.71 -15.74
C GLY A 604 -13.27 -45.62 -16.38
N PRO A 605 -13.76 -44.64 -15.59
CA PRO A 605 -14.61 -43.56 -16.10
C PRO A 605 -13.82 -42.69 -17.09
N VAL A 606 -14.30 -42.63 -18.34
CA VAL A 606 -13.71 -41.83 -19.43
C VAL A 606 -14.19 -40.39 -19.31
N CYS A 607 -13.31 -39.42 -19.55
CA CYS A 607 -13.66 -38.00 -19.49
C CYS A 607 -14.82 -37.66 -20.46
N PRO A 608 -15.88 -36.97 -20.00
CA PRO A 608 -17.05 -36.64 -20.83
C PRO A 608 -16.77 -35.44 -21.73
N HIS A 609 -15.86 -35.59 -22.70
CA HIS A 609 -15.45 -34.53 -23.62
C HIS A 609 -16.62 -33.90 -24.41
N ARG A 610 -17.68 -34.67 -24.70
CA ARG A 610 -18.92 -34.15 -25.33
C ARG A 610 -19.74 -33.25 -24.41
N ALA A 611 -19.77 -33.54 -23.10
CA ALA A 611 -20.43 -32.68 -22.12
C ALA A 611 -19.65 -31.37 -21.89
N ILE A 612 -18.32 -31.42 -21.98
CA ILE A 612 -17.46 -30.23 -21.95
C ILE A 612 -17.74 -29.34 -23.18
N GLU A 613 -17.91 -29.95 -24.36
CA GLU A 613 -18.27 -29.22 -25.58
C GLU A 613 -19.66 -28.57 -25.50
N SER A 614 -20.65 -29.25 -24.91
CA SER A 614 -21.99 -28.66 -24.72
C SER A 614 -21.98 -27.47 -23.76
N VAL A 615 -21.24 -27.54 -22.66
CA VAL A 615 -21.08 -26.42 -21.71
C VAL A 615 -20.46 -25.21 -22.40
N TYR A 616 -19.42 -25.42 -23.21
CA TYR A 616 -18.81 -24.33 -23.97
C TYR A 616 -19.75 -23.74 -25.03
N ARG A 617 -20.57 -24.58 -25.69
CA ARG A 617 -21.58 -24.14 -26.67
C ARG A 617 -22.66 -23.29 -26.00
N GLU A 618 -23.18 -23.71 -24.85
CA GLU A 618 -24.14 -22.94 -24.05
C GLU A 618 -23.57 -21.57 -23.64
N TYR A 619 -22.31 -21.53 -23.20
CA TYR A 619 -21.62 -20.28 -22.89
C TYR A 619 -21.53 -19.35 -24.11
N CYS A 620 -21.24 -19.88 -25.29
CA CYS A 620 -21.20 -19.10 -26.53
C CYS A 620 -22.58 -18.55 -26.90
N GLU A 621 -23.65 -19.35 -26.79
CA GLU A 621 -25.02 -18.94 -27.08
C GLU A 621 -25.53 -17.86 -26.12
N GLN A 622 -25.19 -17.95 -24.83
CA GLN A 622 -25.55 -16.95 -23.82
C GLN A 622 -24.83 -15.62 -24.03
N ASN A 623 -23.53 -15.64 -24.34
CA ASN A 623 -22.77 -14.41 -24.58
C ASN A 623 -23.03 -13.79 -25.96
N SER A 624 -23.53 -14.56 -26.93
CA SER A 624 -23.93 -14.04 -28.25
C SER A 624 -25.21 -13.18 -28.20
N LYS A 625 -26.05 -13.36 -27.18
CA LYS A 625 -27.30 -12.59 -26.97
C LYS A 625 -27.10 -11.28 -26.20
N VAL A 626 -25.94 -11.09 -25.56
CA VAL A 626 -25.57 -9.89 -24.82
C VAL A 626 -24.44 -9.18 -25.56
N ARG A 627 -24.77 -8.48 -26.65
CA ARG A 627 -23.93 -7.37 -27.10
C ARG A 627 -24.15 -6.22 -26.12
N PRO A 628 -23.11 -5.62 -25.53
CA PRO A 628 -23.22 -4.27 -25.00
C PRO A 628 -23.57 -3.34 -26.18
N GLU A 629 -24.50 -2.41 -25.97
CA GLU A 629 -24.68 -1.25 -26.84
C GLU A 629 -23.36 -0.45 -26.88
N TYR A 630 -22.50 -0.77 -27.84
CA TYR A 630 -21.53 0.16 -28.39
C TYR A 630 -21.70 0.12 -29.90
N LEU A 631 -21.98 1.30 -30.44
CA LEU A 631 -22.32 1.57 -31.82
C LEU A 631 -21.48 0.75 -32.80
N ASP A 632 -22.19 0.02 -33.66
CA ASP A 632 -21.70 -0.47 -34.94
C ASP A 632 -21.08 0.70 -35.72
N CYS A 633 -19.83 0.54 -36.15
CA CYS A 633 -19.40 1.06 -37.44
C CYS A 633 -18.95 -0.14 -38.25
N ASN A 634 -19.82 -0.57 -39.16
CA ASN A 634 -19.52 -1.59 -40.15
C ASN A 634 -18.28 -1.18 -40.96
N PRO A 635 -17.39 -2.13 -41.32
CA PRO A 635 -16.33 -1.90 -42.28
C PRO A 635 -16.94 -1.93 -43.68
N SER A 636 -16.96 -0.78 -44.35
CA SER A 636 -17.26 -0.69 -45.78
C SER A 636 -16.35 0.35 -46.41
N ASP A 637 -15.55 -0.14 -47.36
CA ASP A 637 -14.79 0.54 -48.41
C ASP A 637 -14.99 2.06 -48.54
N ASP A 638 -13.94 2.81 -48.17
CA ASP A 638 -13.27 3.89 -48.91
C ASP A 638 -12.71 4.97 -47.96
N LEU A 639 -11.43 4.84 -47.60
CA LEU A 639 -10.47 5.95 -47.72
C LEU A 639 -9.03 5.42 -47.64
N MET A 640 -8.51 5.03 -48.80
CA MET A 640 -7.10 4.80 -49.03
C MET A 640 -6.32 6.11 -48.87
N TRP A 641 -5.66 6.34 -47.74
CA TRP A 641 -4.47 7.20 -47.68
C TRP A 641 -3.24 6.33 -47.47
N THR A 642 -2.52 6.18 -48.56
CA THR A 642 -1.20 5.56 -48.66
C THR A 642 -0.20 6.35 -47.82
N ASP A 643 0.39 5.71 -46.81
CA ASP A 643 1.74 6.03 -46.32
C ASP A 643 2.47 4.72 -45.98
N SER A 644 2.77 3.97 -47.04
CA SER A 644 3.57 2.73 -47.06
C SER A 644 5.07 2.98 -46.75
N THR A 645 5.45 4.20 -46.34
CA THR A 645 6.83 4.60 -46.06
C THR A 645 7.21 4.48 -44.59
N VAL A 646 6.23 4.45 -43.67
CA VAL A 646 6.46 4.32 -42.22
C VAL A 646 6.59 2.86 -41.79
N TRP A 647 5.80 1.96 -42.39
CA TRP A 647 5.81 0.54 -42.05
C TRP A 647 7.00 -0.23 -42.62
N ALA A 648 7.50 0.16 -43.81
CA ALA A 648 8.73 -0.39 -44.38
C ALA A 648 9.98 -0.02 -43.54
N LYS A 649 10.01 1.19 -42.96
CA LYS A 649 11.10 1.64 -42.06
C LYS A 649 11.01 1.07 -40.64
N VAL A 650 9.93 0.39 -40.24
CA VAL A 650 9.80 -0.21 -38.89
C VAL A 650 10.05 -1.72 -38.94
N GLU A 651 9.70 -2.39 -40.05
CA GLU A 651 10.00 -3.81 -40.26
C GLU A 651 11.48 -4.08 -40.55
N GLU A 652 12.19 -3.19 -41.28
CA GLU A 652 13.64 -3.33 -41.51
C GLU A 652 14.49 -3.17 -40.22
N PHE A 653 13.98 -2.45 -39.21
CA PHE A 653 14.67 -2.26 -37.93
C PHE A 653 14.30 -3.31 -36.87
N GLY A 654 13.19 -4.04 -37.05
CA GLY A 654 12.72 -5.08 -36.14
C GLY A 654 13.45 -6.42 -36.27
N SER A 655 13.89 -6.77 -37.48
CA SER A 655 14.58 -8.05 -37.76
C SER A 655 16.07 -8.06 -37.40
N LEU A 656 16.62 -6.98 -36.84
CA LEU A 656 18.06 -6.81 -36.60
C LEU A 656 18.46 -6.67 -35.11
N GLU A 657 17.59 -7.08 -34.18
CA GLU A 657 17.91 -7.21 -32.75
C GLU A 657 18.05 -8.67 -32.26
N SER A 658 17.87 -9.67 -33.13
CA SER A 658 17.88 -11.10 -32.75
C SER A 658 19.01 -11.96 -33.35
N LEU A 659 20.20 -11.41 -33.56
CA LEU A 659 21.37 -12.22 -33.95
C LEU A 659 22.48 -12.13 -32.90
N THR A 660 22.49 -13.15 -32.05
CA THR A 660 23.62 -13.50 -31.17
C THR A 660 24.86 -13.85 -32.00
N GLU A 661 26.00 -13.42 -31.48
CA GLU A 661 27.35 -13.48 -32.05
C GLU A 661 27.77 -14.88 -32.53
N GLU A 662 27.97 -15.06 -33.83
CA GLU A 662 28.87 -16.08 -34.37
C GLU A 662 30.28 -15.49 -34.50
N ASN A 663 31.27 -16.15 -33.89
CA ASN A 663 32.68 -15.98 -34.27
C ASN A 663 33.34 -17.36 -34.35
N GLY A 664 33.89 -17.65 -35.53
CA GLY A 664 34.54 -18.90 -35.86
C GLY A 664 35.90 -19.07 -35.20
N VAL A 665 36.14 -20.27 -34.68
CA VAL A 665 37.47 -20.84 -34.46
C VAL A 665 37.60 -22.08 -35.34
N ARG A 666 38.51 -22.01 -36.30
CA ARG A 666 38.91 -23.14 -37.16
C ARG A 666 39.96 -23.95 -36.40
N MET A 667 39.66 -25.20 -36.03
CA MET A 667 40.68 -26.16 -35.59
C MET A 667 40.35 -27.60 -36.04
N MET A 668 41.42 -28.36 -36.28
CA MET A 668 41.49 -29.55 -37.11
C MET A 668 40.78 -30.81 -36.57
N ARG A 669 40.45 -31.72 -37.50
CA ARG A 669 40.15 -33.15 -37.28
C ARG A 669 41.22 -33.83 -36.41
N ASN A 670 40.77 -34.61 -35.41
CA ASN A 670 41.13 -36.02 -35.21
C ASN A 670 40.48 -36.61 -33.94
N GLY A 671 40.11 -37.89 -34.01
CA GLY A 671 40.16 -38.82 -32.86
C GLY A 671 38.83 -39.16 -32.18
N GLU A 672 38.37 -40.37 -32.40
CA GLU A 672 37.24 -41.05 -31.76
C GLU A 672 37.37 -41.14 -30.22
N SER A 673 36.26 -41.01 -29.48
CA SER A 673 36.00 -41.84 -28.29
C SER A 673 34.56 -41.70 -27.76
N LYS A 674 33.94 -42.87 -27.57
CA LYS A 674 32.58 -43.16 -27.09
C LYS A 674 32.22 -42.47 -25.78
N LYS A 675 31.00 -41.89 -25.68
CA LYS A 675 30.22 -41.78 -24.43
C LYS A 675 28.72 -41.60 -24.71
N ASN A 676 27.92 -42.25 -23.86
CA ASN A 676 26.49 -42.57 -23.98
C ASN A 676 25.56 -41.37 -24.25
N ARG A 677 24.64 -41.53 -25.21
CA ARG A 677 23.44 -40.70 -25.37
C ARG A 677 22.42 -41.07 -24.28
N SER A 678 22.30 -40.24 -23.25
CA SER A 678 21.03 -40.05 -22.54
C SER A 678 20.17 -39.11 -23.39
N GLN A 679 18.97 -39.56 -23.76
CA GLN A 679 17.98 -38.75 -24.47
C GLN A 679 17.53 -37.56 -23.61
N ASP A 680 17.63 -36.36 -24.15
CA ASP A 680 16.90 -35.18 -23.67
C ASP A 680 15.39 -35.36 -23.95
N PRO A 681 14.47 -35.06 -23.01
CA PRO A 681 13.03 -35.30 -23.19
C PRO A 681 12.26 -34.17 -23.92
N HIS A 682 12.93 -33.19 -24.53
CA HIS A 682 12.26 -32.01 -25.09
C HIS A 682 12.53 -31.84 -26.59
N SER A 683 11.89 -32.68 -27.38
CA SER A 683 11.42 -32.32 -28.72
C SER A 683 10.13 -33.10 -28.98
N ALA A 684 8.99 -32.46 -28.72
CA ALA A 684 7.69 -32.98 -29.16
C ALA A 684 7.51 -32.67 -30.66
N PRO A 685 6.85 -33.53 -31.43
CA PRO A 685 6.60 -33.30 -32.86
C PRO A 685 5.72 -32.06 -33.10
N GLU A 686 5.95 -31.34 -34.19
CA GLU A 686 5.27 -30.09 -34.59
C GLU A 686 3.75 -30.20 -34.85
N GLU A 687 3.13 -31.39 -34.75
CA GLU A 687 1.74 -31.64 -35.16
C GLU A 687 0.68 -31.43 -34.05
N SER A 688 1.06 -31.04 -32.84
CA SER A 688 0.17 -31.04 -31.66
C SER A 688 -0.04 -29.64 -31.06
N ARG A 689 -0.63 -28.71 -31.83
CA ARG A 689 -1.03 -27.37 -31.33
C ARG A 689 -2.54 -27.17 -31.41
N CYS A 690 -3.14 -26.67 -30.34
CA CYS A 690 -4.54 -26.23 -30.35
C CYS A 690 -4.65 -24.87 -31.06
N HIS A 691 -5.04 -24.86 -32.34
CA HIS A 691 -5.14 -23.63 -33.14
C HIS A 691 -6.35 -22.74 -32.80
N TYR A 692 -7.32 -23.24 -32.02
CA TYR A 692 -8.58 -22.55 -31.72
C TYR A 692 -8.56 -21.77 -30.39
N HIS A 693 -7.61 -22.03 -29.49
CA HIS A 693 -7.57 -21.41 -28.16
C HIS A 693 -6.17 -20.90 -27.79
N HIS A 694 -6.09 -19.61 -27.41
CA HIS A 694 -4.85 -18.97 -26.96
C HIS A 694 -4.83 -18.88 -25.43
N GLY A 695 -3.84 -19.49 -24.77
CA GLY A 695 -3.71 -19.52 -23.32
C GLY A 695 -2.37 -20.09 -22.84
N ASN A 696 -2.18 -20.21 -21.52
CA ASN A 696 -0.94 -20.75 -20.93
C ASN A 696 -0.90 -22.29 -21.04
N GLY A 697 -0.49 -22.78 -22.20
CA GLY A 697 -0.50 -24.20 -22.56
C GLY A 697 -0.51 -24.36 -24.08
N PRO A 698 -0.69 -25.58 -24.63
CA PRO A 698 -1.15 -26.80 -23.96
C PRO A 698 -0.06 -27.54 -23.18
N CYS A 699 -0.40 -28.06 -22.00
CA CYS A 699 0.46 -29.00 -21.26
C CYS A 699 0.25 -30.42 -21.82
N SER A 700 1.05 -30.82 -22.81
CA SER A 700 0.91 -32.13 -23.47
C SER A 700 1.12 -33.33 -22.53
N ASP A 701 1.73 -33.13 -21.35
CA ASP A 701 1.97 -34.15 -20.32
C ASP A 701 0.74 -34.47 -19.45
N VAL A 702 -0.34 -33.69 -19.56
CA VAL A 702 -1.64 -33.99 -18.96
C VAL A 702 -2.51 -34.65 -20.03
N ASP A 703 -2.60 -35.98 -19.96
CA ASP A 703 -3.30 -36.81 -20.94
C ASP A 703 -4.75 -37.09 -20.49
N ILE A 704 -5.65 -36.15 -20.79
CA ILE A 704 -7.09 -36.31 -20.60
C ILE A 704 -7.71 -36.61 -21.97
N PRO A 705 -8.40 -37.75 -22.16
CA PRO A 705 -9.00 -38.11 -23.44
C PRO A 705 -9.92 -37.02 -23.99
N GLY A 706 -9.68 -36.59 -25.24
CA GLY A 706 -10.51 -35.60 -25.94
C GLY A 706 -10.28 -34.13 -25.57
N CYS A 707 -9.48 -33.81 -24.54
CA CYS A 707 -9.28 -32.45 -24.04
C CYS A 707 -7.81 -32.02 -23.94
N TRP A 708 -7.55 -30.72 -24.13
CA TRP A 708 -6.30 -30.03 -23.83
C TRP A 708 -6.36 -29.39 -22.44
N PHE A 709 -5.27 -29.47 -21.69
CA PHE A 709 -5.15 -28.77 -20.40
C PHE A 709 -4.34 -27.47 -20.55
N PHE A 710 -4.92 -26.36 -20.09
CA PHE A 710 -4.28 -25.05 -20.01
C PHE A 710 -4.22 -24.58 -18.57
N LYS A 711 -3.08 -24.04 -18.15
CA LYS A 711 -2.84 -23.60 -16.78
C LYS A 711 -3.46 -22.21 -16.54
N LEU A 712 -3.99 -21.98 -15.34
CA LEU A 712 -4.43 -20.64 -14.95
C LEU A 712 -3.24 -19.67 -14.86
N PRO A 713 -3.40 -18.41 -15.31
CA PRO A 713 -2.34 -17.41 -15.20
C PRO A 713 -2.05 -17.10 -13.73
N HIS A 714 -0.77 -17.14 -13.35
CA HIS A 714 -0.32 -16.82 -11.99
C HIS A 714 0.28 -15.42 -11.94
N LYS A 715 -0.02 -14.65 -10.89
CA LYS A 715 0.47 -13.26 -10.75
C LYS A 715 1.98 -13.16 -10.88
N ASP A 716 2.73 -14.13 -10.34
CA ASP A 716 4.20 -14.21 -10.32
C ASP A 716 4.85 -14.80 -11.58
N GLY A 717 4.04 -15.06 -12.60
CA GLY A 717 4.46 -15.61 -13.89
C GLY A 717 3.97 -17.04 -14.09
N ASN A 718 3.81 -17.43 -15.36
CA ASN A 718 3.12 -18.64 -15.78
C ASN A 718 3.79 -19.97 -15.33
N HIS A 719 5.06 -19.91 -14.92
CA HIS A 719 5.78 -21.06 -14.35
C HIS A 719 5.26 -21.46 -12.96
N ASN A 720 4.67 -20.53 -12.20
CA ASN A 720 4.16 -20.80 -10.84
C ASN A 720 2.74 -21.38 -10.89
N ASN A 721 2.45 -22.33 -9.99
CA ASN A 721 1.15 -22.99 -9.93
C ASN A 721 0.14 -22.15 -9.14
N VAL A 722 -1.09 -22.09 -9.63
CA VAL A 722 -2.20 -21.48 -8.89
C VAL A 722 -2.65 -22.45 -7.79
N GLY A 723 -2.62 -21.98 -6.54
CA GLY A 723 -3.04 -22.78 -5.38
C GLY A 723 -4.55 -22.84 -5.19
N SER A 724 -5.24 -21.69 -5.31
CA SER A 724 -6.70 -21.60 -5.16
C SER A 724 -7.29 -20.58 -6.14
N PRO A 725 -8.39 -20.94 -6.86
CA PRO A 725 -9.10 -20.02 -7.75
C PRO A 725 -9.90 -18.95 -7.00
N PHE A 726 -10.07 -19.07 -5.67
CA PHE A 726 -10.74 -18.08 -4.81
C PHE A 726 -9.79 -17.04 -4.21
N SER A 727 -8.52 -17.05 -4.63
CA SER A 727 -7.53 -16.10 -4.14
C SER A 727 -7.84 -14.67 -4.61
N LYS A 728 -7.29 -13.68 -3.90
CA LYS A 728 -7.51 -12.25 -4.17
C LYS A 728 -7.20 -11.88 -5.63
N ASP A 729 -6.24 -12.57 -6.24
CA ASP A 729 -5.74 -12.27 -7.58
C ASP A 729 -6.77 -12.58 -8.69
N PHE A 730 -7.78 -13.43 -8.42
CA PHE A 730 -8.84 -13.79 -9.36
C PHE A 730 -10.14 -13.00 -9.15
N LEU A 731 -10.22 -12.11 -8.14
CA LEU A 731 -11.43 -11.33 -7.89
C LEU A 731 -11.80 -10.42 -9.08
N SER A 732 -10.80 -9.83 -9.76
CA SER A 732 -11.05 -9.06 -10.98
C SER A 732 -11.56 -9.93 -12.14
N LYS A 733 -11.09 -11.19 -12.19
CA LYS A 733 -11.53 -12.18 -13.19
C LYS A 733 -12.94 -12.70 -12.92
N MET A 734 -13.43 -12.55 -11.70
CA MET A 734 -14.84 -12.77 -11.39
C MET A 734 -15.70 -11.57 -11.82
N GLU A 735 -15.17 -10.34 -11.72
CA GLU A 735 -15.86 -9.11 -12.13
C GLU A 735 -15.98 -8.96 -13.65
N ASP A 736 -14.91 -9.28 -14.40
CA ASP A 736 -14.94 -9.27 -15.87
C ASP A 736 -15.72 -10.47 -16.45
N GLY A 737 -16.12 -11.41 -15.59
CA GLY A 737 -16.87 -12.59 -15.95
C GLY A 737 -16.06 -13.66 -16.69
N THR A 738 -14.73 -13.60 -16.63
CA THR A 738 -13.85 -14.70 -17.10
C THR A 738 -14.04 -15.94 -16.23
N LEU A 739 -14.08 -15.77 -14.90
CA LEU A 739 -14.28 -16.82 -13.92
C LEU A 739 -15.74 -16.78 -13.42
N ARG A 740 -16.54 -17.80 -13.77
CA ARG A 740 -17.95 -17.91 -13.39
C ARG A 740 -18.27 -19.27 -12.77
N ALA A 741 -19.41 -19.38 -12.09
CA ALA A 741 -19.99 -20.68 -11.77
C ALA A 741 -20.78 -21.19 -12.99
N GLY A 742 -20.68 -22.49 -13.30
CA GLY A 742 -21.20 -23.10 -14.52
C GLY A 742 -22.72 -23.10 -14.64
N HIS A 743 -23.44 -23.00 -13.52
CA HIS A 743 -24.91 -22.90 -13.51
C HIS A 743 -25.34 -21.51 -13.03
N GLY A 744 -25.80 -20.67 -13.96
CA GLY A 744 -26.32 -19.33 -13.65
C GLY A 744 -27.51 -19.40 -12.69
N GLY A 745 -27.50 -18.57 -11.64
CA GLY A 745 -28.61 -18.47 -10.67
C GLY A 745 -28.60 -19.50 -9.52
N THR A 746 -27.52 -20.27 -9.33
CA THR A 746 -27.40 -21.29 -8.29
C THR A 746 -26.68 -20.82 -7.02
N ASN A 747 -26.76 -21.63 -5.96
CA ASN A 747 -26.00 -21.51 -4.70
C ASN A 747 -24.49 -21.25 -4.92
N ALA A 748 -23.91 -21.74 -6.03
CA ALA A 748 -22.51 -21.53 -6.37
C ALA A 748 -22.19 -20.08 -6.78
N THR A 749 -23.08 -19.43 -7.54
CA THR A 749 -22.91 -18.02 -7.91
C THR A 749 -22.98 -17.14 -6.66
N ARG A 750 -23.95 -17.41 -5.79
CA ARG A 750 -24.08 -16.72 -4.50
C ARG A 750 -22.85 -16.92 -3.61
N ALA A 751 -22.32 -18.15 -3.50
CA ALA A 751 -21.11 -18.41 -2.73
C ALA A 751 -19.87 -17.67 -3.28
N LEU A 752 -19.75 -17.50 -4.60
CA LEU A 752 -18.71 -16.67 -5.21
C LEU A 752 -18.86 -15.18 -4.84
N GLU A 753 -20.07 -14.65 -4.93
CA GLU A 753 -20.37 -13.26 -4.53
C GLU A 753 -20.05 -13.04 -3.05
N ILE A 754 -20.43 -13.97 -2.18
CA ILE A 754 -20.12 -13.89 -0.76
C ILE A 754 -18.61 -13.90 -0.53
N ASN A 755 -17.86 -14.79 -1.18
CA ASN A 755 -16.41 -14.82 -1.05
C ASN A 755 -15.78 -13.48 -1.48
N LYS A 756 -16.33 -12.83 -2.51
CA LYS A 756 -15.93 -11.49 -2.92
C LYS A 756 -16.18 -10.46 -1.80
N MET A 757 -17.38 -10.48 -1.22
CA MET A 757 -17.80 -9.57 -0.14
C MET A 757 -16.94 -9.66 1.12
N VAL A 758 -16.61 -10.88 1.55
CA VAL A 758 -15.88 -11.14 2.80
C VAL A 758 -14.36 -11.07 2.66
N SER A 759 -13.82 -11.11 1.45
CA SER A 759 -12.36 -11.17 1.20
C SER A 759 -11.58 -9.98 1.76
N PHE A 760 -12.19 -8.80 1.81
CA PHE A 760 -11.58 -7.61 2.41
C PHE A 760 -11.53 -7.75 3.94
N TRP A 761 -12.68 -7.93 4.59
CA TRP A 761 -12.80 -8.03 6.06
C TRP A 761 -11.94 -9.15 6.63
N ARG A 762 -11.90 -10.34 5.99
CA ARG A 762 -11.05 -11.46 6.41
C ARG A 762 -9.58 -11.07 6.59
N ASN A 763 -9.06 -10.21 5.72
CA ASN A 763 -7.68 -9.75 5.75
C ASN A 763 -7.46 -8.49 6.60
N ALA A 764 -8.50 -7.65 6.77
CA ALA A 764 -8.40 -6.35 7.40
C ALA A 764 -8.82 -6.34 8.88
N HIS A 765 -9.80 -7.17 9.28
CA HIS A 765 -10.46 -7.08 10.59
C HIS A 765 -9.46 -7.08 11.75
N LYS A 766 -8.46 -7.98 11.77
CA LYS A 766 -7.46 -8.02 12.85
C LYS A 766 -6.73 -6.68 13.03
N ARG A 767 -6.38 -6.00 11.95
CA ARG A 767 -5.68 -4.70 11.99
C ARG A 767 -6.60 -3.55 12.40
N ILE A 768 -7.89 -3.64 12.06
CA ILE A 768 -8.91 -2.65 12.41
C ILE A 768 -9.33 -2.80 13.87
N SER A 769 -9.65 -4.02 14.31
CA SER A 769 -10.03 -4.33 15.69
C SER A 769 -8.86 -4.17 16.68
N SER A 770 -7.61 -4.23 16.21
CA SER A 770 -6.43 -3.97 17.05
C SER A 770 -6.16 -2.49 17.31
N GLN A 771 -6.87 -1.56 16.64
CA GLN A 771 -6.67 -0.13 16.85
C GLN A 771 -7.01 0.27 18.29
N MET A 772 -6.18 1.09 18.90
CA MET A 772 -6.39 1.59 20.26
C MET A 772 -7.28 2.83 20.23
N VAL A 773 -8.48 2.69 20.78
CA VAL A 773 -9.45 3.77 20.93
C VAL A 773 -9.48 4.22 22.38
N LEU A 774 -9.39 5.54 22.59
CA LEU A 774 -9.54 6.12 23.90
C LEU A 774 -10.75 7.05 23.92
N TRP A 775 -11.61 6.87 24.93
CA TRP A 775 -12.83 7.64 25.13
C TRP A 775 -12.58 8.78 26.12
N LEU A 776 -13.01 9.98 25.75
CA LEU A 776 -12.86 11.20 26.53
C LEU A 776 -14.12 11.46 27.35
N ARG A 777 -13.94 11.91 28.60
CA ARG A 777 -15.04 12.32 29.48
C ARG A 777 -15.50 13.73 29.13
N LYS A 778 -16.74 14.06 29.50
CA LYS A 778 -17.34 15.41 29.28
C LYS A 778 -16.46 16.57 29.78
N GLY A 779 -15.76 16.40 30.90
CA GLY A 779 -14.85 17.41 31.47
C GLY A 779 -13.52 17.59 30.72
N GLU A 780 -13.15 16.62 29.89
CA GLU A 780 -11.91 16.61 29.09
C GLU A 780 -12.13 17.18 27.69
N LEU A 781 -13.38 17.17 27.21
CA LEU A 781 -13.76 17.75 25.93
C LEU A 781 -13.75 19.29 25.96
N PRO A 782 -13.35 19.96 24.87
CA PRO A 782 -13.45 21.40 24.76
C PRO A 782 -14.89 21.92 24.95
N ARG A 783 -15.02 23.13 25.51
CA ARG A 783 -16.33 23.76 25.76
C ARG A 783 -17.17 23.97 24.50
N ILE A 784 -16.52 24.12 23.35
CA ILE A 784 -17.20 24.27 22.05
C ILE A 784 -17.97 23.01 21.67
N VAL A 785 -17.46 21.83 22.05
CA VAL A 785 -18.09 20.53 21.80
C VAL A 785 -19.18 20.27 22.85
N SER A 786 -18.82 20.36 24.13
CA SER A 786 -19.73 20.00 25.23
C SER A 786 -20.93 20.93 25.41
N ARG A 787 -20.93 22.11 24.78
CA ARG A 787 -22.07 23.06 24.75
C ARG A 787 -22.76 23.10 23.39
N HIS A 788 -22.32 22.31 22.41
CA HIS A 788 -22.95 22.29 21.09
C HIS A 788 -24.36 21.70 21.20
N LYS A 789 -25.27 22.13 20.32
CA LYS A 789 -26.67 21.68 20.32
C LYS A 789 -26.80 20.18 20.04
N ASP A 790 -25.95 19.68 19.14
CA ASP A 790 -25.92 18.29 18.70
C ASP A 790 -25.00 17.39 19.55
N PHE A 791 -24.60 17.87 20.74
CA PHE A 791 -23.80 17.07 21.67
C PHE A 791 -24.69 16.04 22.37
N ASP A 792 -24.37 14.76 22.20
CA ASP A 792 -25.04 13.66 22.87
C ASP A 792 -24.38 13.40 24.23
N GLU A 793 -25.12 13.54 25.33
CA GLU A 793 -24.58 13.32 26.68
C GLU A 793 -24.40 11.83 27.01
N GLU A 794 -25.18 10.95 26.38
CA GLU A 794 -25.05 9.50 26.49
C GLU A 794 -23.98 8.97 25.52
N GLY A 795 -23.65 9.78 24.52
CA GLY A 795 -22.69 9.48 23.47
C GLY A 795 -21.25 9.40 23.95
N GLN A 796 -20.49 8.47 23.34
CA GLN A 796 -19.05 8.38 23.54
C GLN A 796 -18.29 9.14 22.43
N TYR A 797 -17.36 9.99 22.85
CA TYR A 797 -16.43 10.70 21.96
C TYR A 797 -15.01 10.32 22.31
N GLY A 798 -14.20 10.03 21.31
CA GLY A 798 -12.86 9.51 21.50
C GLY A 798 -11.93 9.83 20.33
N ALA A 799 -10.74 9.25 20.39
CA ALA A 799 -9.77 9.38 19.32
C ALA A 799 -8.91 8.13 19.17
N ILE A 800 -8.39 7.97 17.95
CA ILE A 800 -7.38 7.00 17.58
C ILE A 800 -6.13 7.81 17.19
N LEU A 801 -4.98 7.38 17.67
CA LEU A 801 -3.68 7.91 17.25
C LEU A 801 -3.03 6.89 16.31
N PRO A 802 -3.00 7.15 15.00
CA PRO A 802 -2.34 6.26 14.06
C PRO A 802 -0.84 6.18 14.35
N GLN A 803 -0.28 4.97 14.30
CA GLN A 803 1.15 4.73 14.53
C GLN A 803 1.95 5.02 13.25
N VAL A 804 1.95 6.29 12.81
CA VAL A 804 2.59 6.71 11.56
C VAL A 804 4.10 6.76 11.73
N VAL A 805 4.83 5.93 11.00
CA VAL A 805 6.27 6.07 10.85
C VAL A 805 6.54 7.15 9.82
N THR A 806 7.03 8.31 10.25
CA THR A 806 7.15 9.52 9.40
C THR A 806 7.98 9.28 8.14
N ALA A 807 9.10 8.56 8.25
CA ALA A 807 9.88 8.12 7.09
C ALA A 807 10.06 6.59 7.13
N GLY A 808 9.02 5.84 6.76
CA GLY A 808 9.03 4.37 6.85
C GLY A 808 9.61 3.65 5.62
N THR A 809 9.82 4.36 4.52
CA THR A 809 10.40 3.82 3.28
C THR A 809 11.65 4.59 2.85
N VAL A 810 12.45 4.03 1.95
CA VAL A 810 13.63 4.71 1.38
C VAL A 810 13.26 6.01 0.64
N THR A 811 12.01 6.11 0.17
CA THR A 811 11.46 7.33 -0.44
C THR A 811 11.02 8.38 0.57
N ARG A 812 11.21 8.12 1.88
CA ARG A 812 10.75 8.92 3.01
C ARG A 812 9.23 9.02 3.14
N ARG A 813 8.46 8.24 2.38
CA ARG A 813 7.00 8.13 2.59
C ARG A 813 6.68 7.57 3.96
N ALA A 814 5.62 8.11 4.54
CA ALA A 814 5.05 7.61 5.77
C ALA A 814 4.50 6.19 5.60
N VAL A 815 4.57 5.39 6.66
CA VAL A 815 4.05 4.03 6.68
C VAL A 815 3.19 3.83 7.91
N GLU A 816 1.97 3.34 7.69
CA GLU A 816 1.06 2.84 8.72
C GLU A 816 0.19 1.73 8.09
N PRO A 817 0.02 0.55 8.73
CA PRO A 817 -0.59 -0.61 8.08
C PRO A 817 -2.12 -0.60 7.87
N THR A 818 -2.85 0.35 8.45
CA THR A 818 -4.32 0.32 8.54
C THR A 818 -4.97 1.49 7.80
N TRP A 819 -4.67 2.71 8.22
CA TRP A 819 -5.17 3.98 7.75
C TRP A 819 -4.52 4.43 6.44
N LEU A 820 -3.19 4.29 6.29
CA LEU A 820 -2.50 4.63 5.02
C LEU A 820 -2.72 3.58 3.91
N THR A 821 -3.39 2.47 4.24
CA THR A 821 -3.82 1.45 3.27
C THR A 821 -5.34 1.29 3.22
N ALA A 822 -6.07 2.21 3.87
CA ALA A 822 -7.52 2.16 3.96
C ALA A 822 -8.16 2.26 2.58
N SER A 823 -8.97 1.27 2.23
CA SER A 823 -9.72 1.30 0.97
C SER A 823 -10.91 2.24 1.06
N ASN A 824 -11.33 2.79 -0.08
CA ASN A 824 -12.59 3.49 -0.19
C ASN A 824 -13.78 2.51 -0.11
N ALA A 825 -14.95 3.01 0.31
CA ALA A 825 -16.17 2.23 0.44
C ALA A 825 -16.59 1.61 -0.90
N ARG A 826 -16.88 0.31 -0.90
CA ARG A 826 -17.43 -0.40 -2.06
C ARG A 826 -18.64 -1.24 -1.64
N ARG A 827 -19.67 -1.21 -2.47
CA ARG A 827 -20.95 -1.93 -2.25
C ARG A 827 -20.81 -3.44 -2.12
N ASP A 828 -19.72 -3.99 -2.65
CA ASP A 828 -19.43 -5.41 -2.71
C ASP A 828 -18.37 -5.85 -1.70
N ARG A 829 -18.08 -5.06 -0.65
CA ARG A 829 -17.05 -5.39 0.36
C ARG A 829 -17.48 -5.00 1.77
N VAL A 830 -17.57 -6.00 2.64
CA VAL A 830 -17.89 -5.83 4.08
C VAL A 830 -16.81 -4.98 4.76
N GLY A 831 -17.22 -3.97 5.53
CA GLY A 831 -16.33 -3.11 6.31
C GLY A 831 -15.40 -2.22 5.47
N SER A 832 -15.73 -1.96 4.20
CA SER A 832 -14.93 -1.08 3.35
C SER A 832 -15.18 0.41 3.61
N GLU A 833 -16.21 0.74 4.40
CA GLU A 833 -16.57 2.09 4.86
C GLU A 833 -15.71 2.61 6.02
N LEU A 834 -14.62 1.92 6.37
CA LEU A 834 -13.70 2.26 7.46
C LEU A 834 -13.35 3.75 7.57
N LYS A 835 -13.03 4.40 6.44
CA LYS A 835 -12.67 5.83 6.43
C LYS A 835 -13.81 6.69 7.04
N ALA A 836 -15.06 6.40 6.71
CA ALA A 836 -16.23 7.17 7.16
C ALA A 836 -16.52 7.03 8.66
N MET A 837 -15.88 6.09 9.35
CA MET A 837 -15.96 5.95 10.81
C MET A 837 -15.06 6.93 11.56
N VAL A 838 -14.13 7.60 10.85
CA VAL A 838 -13.48 8.80 11.37
C VAL A 838 -14.50 9.94 11.28
N GLN A 839 -15.07 10.27 12.43
CA GLN A 839 -16.17 11.24 12.57
C GLN A 839 -15.77 12.30 13.58
N VAL A 840 -15.98 13.55 13.21
CA VAL A 840 -15.61 14.69 14.06
C VAL A 840 -16.61 14.90 15.18
N PRO A 841 -16.16 15.42 16.34
CA PRO A 841 -17.08 15.85 17.38
C PRO A 841 -17.90 17.06 16.92
N PRO A 842 -19.10 17.28 17.49
CA PRO A 842 -19.91 18.47 17.23
C PRO A 842 -19.13 19.77 17.38
N GLY A 843 -19.29 20.70 16.43
CA GLY A 843 -18.54 21.96 16.40
C GLY A 843 -17.20 21.93 15.64
N TYR A 844 -16.85 20.80 15.01
CA TYR A 844 -15.68 20.64 14.13
C TYR A 844 -16.09 20.07 12.77
N HIS A 845 -15.21 20.23 11.78
CA HIS A 845 -15.30 19.67 10.43
C HIS A 845 -13.91 19.17 9.99
N LEU A 846 -13.88 18.19 9.10
CA LEU A 846 -12.68 17.83 8.33
C LEU A 846 -12.62 18.69 7.09
N VAL A 847 -11.49 19.38 6.92
CA VAL A 847 -11.18 20.17 5.72
C VAL A 847 -9.97 19.54 5.04
N GLY A 848 -10.07 19.26 3.74
CA GLY A 848 -8.92 18.76 3.02
C GLY A 848 -9.16 18.62 1.53
N ALA A 849 -8.13 18.21 0.79
CA ALA A 849 -8.22 18.03 -0.65
C ALA A 849 -7.33 16.87 -1.12
N ASP A 850 -7.64 16.34 -2.29
CA ASP A 850 -6.79 15.41 -3.04
C ASP A 850 -5.94 16.22 -4.04
N VAL A 851 -4.62 15.99 -4.07
CA VAL A 851 -3.74 16.68 -5.01
C VAL A 851 -3.79 15.97 -6.36
N ASP A 852 -4.58 16.52 -7.30
CA ASP A 852 -4.72 15.94 -8.64
C ASP A 852 -3.37 15.71 -9.34
N SER A 853 -3.11 14.44 -9.65
CA SER A 853 -1.97 13.98 -10.44
C SER A 853 -0.61 14.52 -9.95
N GLN A 854 -0.43 14.65 -8.62
CA GLN A 854 0.76 15.23 -7.99
C GLN A 854 2.07 14.71 -8.60
N GLU A 855 2.25 13.39 -8.62
CA GLU A 855 3.49 12.76 -9.10
C GLU A 855 3.70 12.93 -10.61
N LEU A 856 2.62 12.90 -11.40
CA LEU A 856 2.71 13.13 -12.84
C LEU A 856 3.11 14.57 -13.14
N TRP A 857 2.54 15.54 -12.43
CA TRP A 857 2.90 16.95 -12.57
C TRP A 857 4.37 17.18 -12.20
N ILE A 858 4.85 16.62 -11.08
CA ILE A 858 6.26 16.71 -10.70
C ILE A 858 7.15 16.12 -11.80
N ALA A 859 6.82 14.92 -12.30
CA ALA A 859 7.57 14.30 -13.39
C ALA A 859 7.55 15.16 -14.68
N ALA A 860 6.43 15.82 -14.97
CA ALA A 860 6.27 16.66 -16.15
C ALA A 860 7.15 17.90 -16.07
N VAL A 861 7.06 18.66 -14.98
CA VAL A 861 7.84 19.88 -14.80
C VAL A 861 9.34 19.59 -14.79
N LEU A 862 9.78 18.43 -14.28
CA LEU A 862 11.18 17.99 -14.37
C LEU A 862 11.65 17.79 -15.81
N GLY A 863 10.82 17.18 -16.66
CA GLY A 863 11.12 17.03 -18.09
C GLY A 863 11.13 18.38 -18.82
N GLU A 864 10.19 19.25 -18.51
CA GLU A 864 10.05 20.57 -19.13
C GLU A 864 11.20 21.52 -18.82
N ALA A 865 11.62 21.54 -17.55
CA ALA A 865 12.78 22.31 -17.10
C ALA A 865 14.08 21.88 -17.81
N HIS A 866 14.19 20.61 -18.20
CA HIS A 866 15.33 20.09 -18.96
C HIS A 866 15.22 20.35 -20.47
N PHE A 867 14.00 20.38 -21.02
CA PHE A 867 13.79 20.48 -22.46
C PHE A 867 13.98 21.90 -22.99
N ALA A 868 13.16 22.84 -22.50
CA ALA A 868 13.10 24.23 -22.99
C ALA A 868 12.88 25.26 -21.87
N GLY A 869 12.68 24.83 -20.62
CA GLY A 869 12.45 25.75 -19.50
C GLY A 869 11.12 26.49 -19.55
N MET A 870 10.08 25.86 -20.12
CA MET A 870 8.74 26.45 -20.24
C MET A 870 7.65 25.43 -19.90
N HIS A 871 6.59 25.87 -19.22
CA HIS A 871 5.43 25.00 -18.97
C HIS A 871 4.75 24.59 -20.28
N GLY A 872 4.39 23.31 -20.38
CA GLY A 872 3.77 22.64 -21.53
C GLY A 872 4.64 22.53 -22.78
N CYS A 873 5.96 22.71 -22.69
CA CYS A 873 6.86 22.55 -23.84
C CYS A 873 7.00 21.11 -24.34
N THR A 874 6.71 20.13 -23.48
CA THR A 874 6.75 18.69 -23.81
C THR A 874 5.34 18.15 -24.03
N ALA A 875 5.20 17.10 -24.85
CA ALA A 875 3.91 16.44 -25.05
C ALA A 875 3.33 15.92 -23.73
N PHE A 876 4.17 15.35 -22.86
CA PHE A 876 3.77 14.85 -21.54
C PHE A 876 3.22 15.96 -20.63
N GLY A 877 3.92 17.10 -20.55
CA GLY A 877 3.45 18.23 -19.75
C GLY A 877 2.22 18.92 -20.31
N TRP A 878 2.10 19.05 -21.64
CA TRP A 878 0.89 19.52 -22.29
C TRP A 878 -0.32 18.62 -21.98
N MET A 879 -0.16 17.28 -22.10
CA MET A 879 -1.20 16.31 -21.74
C MET A 879 -1.60 16.39 -20.26
N THR A 880 -0.67 16.80 -19.38
CA THR A 880 -0.92 16.93 -17.93
C THR A 880 -1.64 18.24 -17.59
N LEU A 881 -1.31 19.34 -18.29
CA LEU A 881 -1.84 20.68 -18.01
C LEU A 881 -3.15 21.00 -18.74
N GLN A 882 -3.31 20.51 -19.97
CA GLN A 882 -4.43 20.83 -20.87
C GLN A 882 -5.21 19.61 -21.38
N GLY A 883 -4.72 18.39 -21.12
CA GLY A 883 -5.36 17.16 -21.58
C GLY A 883 -6.75 16.96 -20.99
N LYS A 884 -7.72 16.58 -21.83
CA LYS A 884 -9.12 16.34 -21.45
C LYS A 884 -9.49 14.89 -21.65
N LYS A 885 -10.16 14.32 -20.66
CA LYS A 885 -10.73 12.96 -20.71
C LYS A 885 -11.77 12.83 -21.83
N SER A 886 -12.64 13.83 -21.99
CA SER A 886 -13.71 13.84 -23.00
C SER A 886 -13.20 13.86 -24.44
N GLN A 887 -12.05 14.49 -24.68
CA GLN A 887 -11.42 14.58 -26.00
C GLN A 887 -10.40 13.46 -26.24
N GLY A 888 -10.20 12.56 -25.26
CA GLY A 888 -9.19 11.51 -25.33
C GLY A 888 -7.75 12.04 -25.39
N THR A 889 -7.52 13.31 -25.06
CA THR A 889 -6.20 13.97 -25.14
C THR A 889 -5.40 13.84 -23.85
N ASP A 890 -5.98 13.31 -22.77
CA ASP A 890 -5.25 12.99 -21.56
C ASP A 890 -4.33 11.77 -21.74
N LEU A 891 -3.24 11.76 -20.98
CA LEU A 891 -2.22 10.71 -21.01
C LEU A 891 -2.80 9.29 -20.92
N HIS A 892 -3.78 9.07 -20.03
CA HIS A 892 -4.32 7.74 -19.80
C HIS A 892 -5.18 7.27 -20.97
N SER A 893 -5.98 8.16 -21.57
CA SER A 893 -6.79 7.82 -22.74
C SER A 893 -5.92 7.57 -23.98
N ARG A 894 -4.86 8.35 -24.19
CA ARG A 894 -3.88 8.11 -25.28
C ARG A 894 -3.19 6.75 -25.15
N THR A 895 -2.72 6.39 -23.95
CA THR A 895 -2.11 5.07 -23.71
C THR A 895 -3.13 3.95 -23.88
N ALA A 896 -4.37 4.16 -23.41
CA ALA A 896 -5.46 3.19 -23.54
C ALA A 896 -5.80 2.90 -25.02
N GLU A 897 -5.93 3.95 -25.83
CA GLU A 897 -6.16 3.88 -27.28
C GLU A 897 -5.03 3.13 -28.00
N THR A 898 -3.77 3.48 -27.70
CA THR A 898 -2.59 2.88 -28.35
C THR A 898 -2.48 1.37 -28.14
N VAL A 899 -2.84 0.89 -26.94
CA VAL A 899 -2.67 -0.52 -26.55
C VAL A 899 -3.96 -1.33 -26.74
N GLY A 900 -5.11 -0.66 -26.80
CA GLY A 900 -6.44 -1.26 -26.84
C GLY A 900 -6.88 -1.81 -25.49
N ILE A 901 -6.69 -1.03 -24.41
CA ILE A 901 -7.07 -1.39 -23.04
C ILE A 901 -7.98 -0.33 -22.41
N SER A 902 -8.62 -0.64 -21.28
CA SER A 902 -9.41 0.35 -20.54
C SER A 902 -8.51 1.45 -19.94
N ARG A 903 -9.10 2.65 -19.75
CA ARG A 903 -8.42 3.80 -19.14
C ARG A 903 -7.88 3.50 -17.74
N GLU A 904 -8.61 2.76 -16.92
CA GLU A 904 -8.18 2.38 -15.57
C GLU A 904 -6.97 1.43 -15.60
N HIS A 905 -6.94 0.48 -16.55
CA HIS A 905 -5.74 -0.35 -16.76
C HIS A 905 -4.57 0.50 -17.26
N ALA A 906 -4.81 1.43 -18.20
CA ALA A 906 -3.80 2.35 -18.69
C ALA A 906 -3.24 3.27 -17.59
N LYS A 907 -4.04 3.62 -16.58
CA LYS A 907 -3.56 4.31 -15.37
C LYS A 907 -2.52 3.48 -14.65
N VAL A 908 -2.80 2.21 -14.33
CA VAL A 908 -1.84 1.31 -13.69
C VAL A 908 -0.55 1.18 -14.52
N PHE A 909 -0.67 1.09 -15.85
CA PHE A 909 0.49 1.06 -16.75
C PHE A 909 1.34 2.33 -16.67
N ASN A 910 0.73 3.51 -16.82
CA ASN A 910 1.46 4.78 -16.87
C ASN A 910 2.21 5.03 -15.56
N TYR A 911 1.58 4.80 -14.41
CA TYR A 911 2.26 4.92 -13.12
C TYR A 911 3.41 3.92 -12.99
N GLY A 912 3.18 2.63 -13.29
CA GLY A 912 4.24 1.62 -13.27
C GLY A 912 5.43 1.99 -14.15
N ARG A 913 5.17 2.55 -15.33
CA ARG A 913 6.17 2.97 -16.31
C ARG A 913 6.99 4.18 -15.84
N ILE A 914 6.34 5.21 -15.29
CA ILE A 914 7.01 6.40 -14.72
C ILE A 914 7.95 5.99 -13.58
N TYR A 915 7.59 4.97 -12.80
CA TYR A 915 8.45 4.38 -11.77
C TYR A 915 9.58 3.48 -12.31
N GLY A 916 9.84 3.51 -13.61
CA GLY A 916 10.96 2.79 -14.21
C GLY A 916 10.71 1.29 -14.42
N ALA A 917 9.46 0.83 -14.42
CA ALA A 917 9.16 -0.54 -14.84
C ALA A 917 9.56 -0.73 -16.31
N GLY A 918 10.26 -1.83 -16.60
CA GLY A 918 10.71 -2.18 -17.94
C GLY A 918 9.68 -2.97 -18.76
N GLN A 919 10.00 -3.22 -20.02
CA GLN A 919 9.15 -3.96 -20.96
C GLN A 919 8.60 -5.30 -20.40
N PRO A 920 9.38 -6.16 -19.71
CA PRO A 920 8.86 -7.43 -19.19
C PRO A 920 7.74 -7.27 -18.16
N PHE A 921 7.74 -6.16 -17.42
CA PHE A 921 6.65 -5.85 -16.50
C PHE A 921 5.36 -5.52 -17.25
N ALA A 922 5.46 -4.71 -18.31
CA ALA A 922 4.30 -4.37 -19.11
C ALA A 922 3.73 -5.59 -19.85
N GLU A 923 4.58 -6.46 -20.40
CA GLU A 923 4.15 -7.72 -21.01
C GLU A 923 3.35 -8.57 -20.02
N ARG A 924 3.90 -8.78 -18.83
CA ARG A 924 3.24 -9.55 -17.77
C ARG A 924 1.92 -8.92 -17.34
N LEU A 925 1.86 -7.60 -17.25
CA LEU A 925 0.64 -6.88 -16.88
C LEU A 925 -0.42 -6.94 -17.99
N LEU A 926 -0.02 -6.86 -19.27
CA LEU A 926 -0.92 -7.03 -20.41
C LEU A 926 -1.55 -8.41 -20.43
N LEU A 927 -0.75 -9.45 -20.18
CA LEU A 927 -1.23 -10.84 -20.09
C LEU A 927 -2.16 -11.07 -18.90
N GLN A 928 -1.96 -10.34 -17.80
CA GLN A 928 -2.86 -10.40 -16.64
C GLN A 928 -4.21 -9.75 -16.94
N PHE A 929 -4.20 -8.57 -17.57
CA PHE A 929 -5.44 -7.88 -17.92
C PHE A 929 -6.20 -8.62 -19.02
N ASN A 930 -5.50 -9.08 -20.04
CA ASN A 930 -6.08 -9.82 -21.15
C ASN A 930 -5.33 -11.14 -21.35
N HIS A 931 -5.91 -12.22 -20.82
CA HIS A 931 -5.36 -13.57 -20.91
C HIS A 931 -5.50 -14.19 -22.30
N ARG A 932 -6.21 -13.52 -23.23
CA ARG A 932 -6.37 -13.96 -24.63
C ARG A 932 -5.21 -13.50 -25.52
N LEU A 933 -4.40 -12.54 -25.06
CA LEU A 933 -3.22 -12.09 -25.79
C LEU A 933 -2.13 -13.16 -25.73
N GLY A 934 -1.50 -13.43 -26.87
CA GLY A 934 -0.28 -14.24 -26.91
C GLY A 934 0.91 -13.52 -26.28
N GLN A 935 1.94 -14.27 -25.85
CA GLN A 935 3.18 -13.67 -25.32
C GLN A 935 3.85 -12.77 -26.37
N GLU A 936 3.84 -13.18 -27.65
CA GLU A 936 4.43 -12.41 -28.75
C GLU A 936 3.66 -11.12 -29.03
N GLU A 937 2.33 -11.18 -29.04
CA GLU A 937 1.47 -10.00 -29.19
C GLU A 937 1.64 -9.03 -28.01
N ALA A 938 1.69 -9.54 -26.79
CA ALA A 938 1.94 -8.73 -25.60
C ALA A 938 3.31 -8.06 -25.66
N ALA A 939 4.35 -8.77 -26.12
CA ALA A 939 5.69 -8.23 -26.33
C ALA A 939 5.71 -7.14 -27.40
N SER A 940 5.03 -7.37 -28.53
CA SER A 940 4.91 -6.39 -29.62
C SER A 940 4.20 -5.11 -29.14
N LYS A 941 3.03 -5.25 -28.50
CA LYS A 941 2.28 -4.11 -27.93
C LYS A 941 3.07 -3.37 -26.86
N ALA A 942 3.78 -4.08 -25.98
CA ALA A 942 4.65 -3.46 -24.99
C ALA A 942 5.78 -2.67 -25.67
N LYS A 943 6.49 -3.28 -26.63
CA LYS A 943 7.58 -2.62 -27.37
C LYS A 943 7.10 -1.35 -28.08
N GLN A 944 5.96 -1.42 -28.76
CA GLN A 944 5.34 -0.27 -29.43
C GLN A 944 4.98 0.85 -28.43
N MET A 945 4.36 0.50 -27.30
CA MET A 945 4.02 1.45 -26.24
C MET A 945 5.25 2.14 -25.66
N TYR A 946 6.32 1.39 -25.33
CA TYR A 946 7.56 1.97 -24.80
C TYR A 946 8.27 2.85 -25.84
N ALA A 947 8.26 2.46 -27.12
CA ALA A 947 8.86 3.26 -28.19
C ALA A 947 8.12 4.59 -28.39
N LEU A 948 6.79 4.60 -28.34
CA LEU A 948 5.98 5.82 -28.48
C LEU A 948 6.10 6.75 -27.28
N THR A 949 6.25 6.18 -26.08
CA THR A 949 6.22 6.95 -24.84
C THR A 949 7.62 7.25 -24.30
N LYS A 950 8.38 6.24 -23.88
CA LYS A 950 9.75 6.40 -23.36
C LYS A 950 10.73 6.79 -24.48
N GLY A 951 10.50 6.31 -25.70
CA GLY A 951 11.39 6.55 -26.84
C GLY A 951 12.42 5.44 -27.05
N ILE A 952 13.35 5.70 -27.96
CA ILE A 952 14.44 4.79 -28.33
C ILE A 952 15.74 5.29 -27.70
N ARG A 953 16.63 4.37 -27.29
CA ARG A 953 17.95 4.74 -26.78
C ARG A 953 18.86 5.26 -27.89
N ARG A 954 19.45 6.43 -27.65
CA ARG A 954 20.53 7.05 -28.41
C ARG A 954 21.76 7.24 -27.52
N TYR A 955 22.90 7.36 -28.16
CA TYR A 955 24.21 7.37 -27.51
C TYR A 955 24.96 8.63 -27.93
N GLN A 956 25.42 9.41 -26.96
CA GLN A 956 26.37 10.48 -27.19
C GLN A 956 27.77 9.91 -27.13
N LEU A 957 28.58 10.24 -28.13
CA LEU A 957 29.98 9.86 -28.19
C LEU A 957 30.76 10.66 -27.16
N SER A 958 31.74 10.03 -26.52
CA SER A 958 32.68 10.72 -25.63
C SER A 958 33.67 11.57 -26.40
N GLU A 959 34.41 12.45 -25.73
CA GLU A 959 35.50 13.20 -26.37
C GLU A 959 36.51 12.27 -27.05
N GLU A 960 36.82 11.12 -26.44
CA GLU A 960 37.64 10.07 -27.05
C GLU A 960 36.95 9.45 -28.27
N GLY A 961 35.64 9.23 -28.19
CA GLY A 961 34.82 8.68 -29.27
C GLY A 961 34.68 9.63 -30.45
N GLU A 962 34.49 10.92 -30.21
CA GLU A 962 34.43 11.96 -31.24
C GLU A 962 35.80 12.18 -31.89
N TRP A 963 36.87 12.20 -31.08
CA TRP A 963 38.23 12.22 -31.61
C TRP A 963 38.50 11.01 -32.50
N LEU A 964 38.12 9.80 -32.09
CA LEU A 964 38.28 8.58 -32.89
C LEU A 964 37.48 8.60 -34.19
N VAL A 965 36.25 9.13 -34.16
CA VAL A 965 35.43 9.28 -35.37
C VAL A 965 36.07 10.25 -36.35
N ASN A 966 36.63 11.36 -35.85
CA ASN A 966 37.30 12.36 -36.68
C ASN A 966 38.66 11.88 -37.21
N GLU A 967 39.45 11.19 -36.38
CA GLU A 967 40.77 10.66 -36.74
C GLU A 967 40.68 9.50 -37.75
N LEU A 968 39.63 8.69 -37.66
CA LEU A 968 39.38 7.56 -38.56
C LEU A 968 38.46 7.91 -39.76
N GLU A 969 38.08 9.19 -39.90
CA GLU A 969 37.17 9.70 -40.95
C GLU A 969 35.89 8.86 -41.11
N ILE A 970 35.27 8.44 -40.00
CA ILE A 970 34.05 7.62 -40.05
C ILE A 970 32.86 8.55 -40.32
N GLU A 971 32.14 8.33 -41.42
CA GLU A 971 30.85 9.00 -41.66
C GLU A 971 29.80 8.50 -40.66
N VAL A 972 29.38 9.40 -39.76
CA VAL A 972 28.38 9.12 -38.72
C VAL A 972 27.13 9.97 -38.95
N GLU A 973 26.00 9.32 -39.12
CA GLU A 973 24.69 9.98 -39.08
C GLU A 973 24.40 10.41 -37.62
N LYS A 974 24.58 11.71 -37.33
CA LYS A 974 24.23 12.31 -36.05
C LYS A 974 22.89 13.04 -36.18
N GLU A 975 21.95 12.74 -35.29
CA GLU A 975 20.70 13.50 -35.14
C GLU A 975 20.70 14.12 -33.73
N ASP A 976 20.64 15.45 -33.65
CA ASP A 976 20.80 16.24 -32.41
C ASP A 976 22.06 15.88 -31.61
N GLY A 977 23.18 15.58 -32.29
CA GLY A 977 24.44 15.21 -31.65
C GLY A 977 24.47 13.81 -31.02
N SER A 978 23.47 12.97 -31.29
CA SER A 978 23.38 11.60 -30.77
C SER A 978 23.34 10.55 -31.88
N VAL A 979 23.77 9.33 -31.56
CA VAL A 979 23.99 8.22 -32.50
C VAL A 979 23.12 7.01 -32.13
N THR A 980 22.66 6.24 -33.12
CA THR A 980 21.87 5.02 -32.88
C THR A 980 22.73 3.87 -32.37
N LEU A 981 22.11 2.83 -31.79
CA LEU A 981 22.85 1.64 -31.33
C LEU A 981 23.58 0.92 -32.47
N GLN A 982 22.96 0.88 -33.67
CA GLN A 982 23.54 0.23 -34.84
C GLN A 982 24.82 0.96 -35.27
N GLU A 983 24.77 2.28 -35.31
CA GLU A 983 25.90 3.10 -35.71
C GLU A 983 26.99 3.11 -34.62
N LEU A 984 26.62 3.10 -33.33
CA LEU A 984 27.58 2.90 -32.24
C LEU A 984 28.31 1.54 -32.35
N ARG A 985 27.59 0.46 -32.71
CA ARG A 985 28.19 -0.86 -32.94
C ARG A 985 29.11 -0.84 -34.16
N ARG A 986 28.75 -0.11 -35.23
CA ARG A 986 29.60 0.10 -36.41
C ARG A 986 30.89 0.82 -36.04
N ILE A 987 30.81 1.94 -35.31
CA ILE A 987 31.96 2.69 -34.79
C ILE A 987 32.84 1.78 -33.92
N THR A 988 32.24 1.05 -32.97
CA THR A 988 32.99 0.15 -32.06
C THR A 988 33.70 -0.97 -32.83
N ARG A 989 33.06 -1.54 -33.86
CA ARG A 989 33.68 -2.55 -34.74
C ARG A 989 34.85 -1.97 -35.53
N LEU A 990 34.70 -0.79 -36.13
CA LEU A 990 35.77 -0.13 -36.87
C LEU A 990 36.96 0.24 -35.97
N VAL A 991 36.69 0.81 -34.79
CA VAL A 991 37.72 1.16 -33.79
C VAL A 991 38.48 -0.08 -33.30
N SER A 992 37.78 -1.20 -33.07
CA SER A 992 38.41 -2.46 -32.62
C SER A 992 39.23 -3.16 -33.71
N GLN A 993 38.93 -2.92 -34.98
CA GLN A 993 39.76 -3.40 -36.10
C GLN A 993 41.06 -2.61 -36.22
N CYS A 994 41.05 -1.30 -35.90
CA CYS A 994 42.22 -0.42 -35.98
C CYS A 994 43.13 -0.47 -34.75
N SER A 995 42.64 -0.86 -33.56
CA SER A 995 43.45 -0.86 -32.31
C SER A 995 43.32 -2.16 -31.51
N ARG A 996 44.38 -2.98 -31.48
CA ARG A 996 44.39 -4.31 -30.83
C ARG A 996 44.66 -4.31 -29.32
N ARG A 997 44.94 -3.18 -28.65
CA ARG A 997 45.46 -3.19 -27.25
C ARG A 997 44.89 -2.16 -26.27
N LYS A 998 44.01 -1.23 -26.67
CA LYS A 998 43.39 -0.26 -25.75
C LYS A 998 41.86 -0.36 -25.80
N ARG A 999 41.23 -0.41 -24.62
CA ARG A 999 39.77 -0.39 -24.45
C ARG A 999 39.34 1.07 -24.32
N TRP A 1000 38.79 1.63 -25.39
CA TRP A 1000 38.36 3.03 -25.46
C TRP A 1000 36.96 3.19 -24.87
N ASN A 1001 36.72 4.27 -24.14
CA ASN A 1001 35.38 4.57 -23.63
C ASN A 1001 34.63 5.41 -24.67
N ILE A 1002 33.96 4.76 -25.62
CA ILE A 1002 33.36 5.41 -26.80
C ILE A 1002 32.07 6.17 -26.45
N VAL A 1003 31.38 5.79 -25.37
CA VAL A 1003 30.08 6.35 -24.99
C VAL A 1003 30.24 7.21 -23.76
N ASP A 1004 29.82 8.47 -23.85
CA ASP A 1004 29.70 9.35 -22.69
C ASP A 1004 28.34 9.20 -22.02
N LYS A 1005 27.25 9.45 -22.76
CA LYS A 1005 25.89 9.44 -22.23
C LYS A 1005 24.93 8.60 -23.06
N ARG A 1006 23.94 8.05 -22.35
CA ARG A 1006 22.80 7.32 -22.92
C ARG A 1006 21.57 8.18 -22.73
N LEU A 1007 20.85 8.44 -23.81
CA LEU A 1007 19.67 9.30 -23.82
C LEU A 1007 18.50 8.57 -24.48
N TRP A 1008 17.31 8.85 -24.02
CA TRP A 1008 16.06 8.49 -24.68
C TRP A 1008 15.68 9.60 -25.65
N ALA A 1009 15.21 9.23 -26.85
CA ALA A 1009 14.76 10.17 -27.86
C ALA A 1009 13.52 9.66 -28.60
N GLY A 1010 12.69 10.59 -29.07
CA GLY A 1010 11.57 10.32 -29.98
C GLY A 1010 10.25 9.91 -29.33
N GLY A 1011 10.21 9.67 -28.01
CA GLY A 1011 8.98 9.41 -27.27
C GLY A 1011 8.39 10.65 -26.61
N THR A 1012 7.13 10.58 -26.19
CA THR A 1012 6.42 11.68 -25.49
C THR A 1012 7.03 12.07 -24.15
N GLU A 1013 7.76 11.17 -23.50
CA GLU A 1013 8.31 11.30 -22.14
C GLU A 1013 9.83 11.17 -22.08
N SER A 1014 10.50 11.12 -23.24
CA SER A 1014 11.94 10.89 -23.33
C SER A 1014 12.75 11.86 -22.46
N ASP A 1015 12.43 13.16 -22.50
CA ASP A 1015 13.13 14.19 -21.72
C ASP A 1015 12.95 14.05 -20.20
N MET A 1016 11.76 13.64 -19.76
CA MET A 1016 11.51 13.34 -18.34
C MET A 1016 12.38 12.17 -17.88
N PHE A 1017 12.45 11.07 -18.64
CA PHE A 1017 13.34 9.95 -18.30
C PHE A 1017 14.81 10.33 -18.34
N ASN A 1018 15.23 11.17 -19.29
CA ASN A 1018 16.61 11.66 -19.35
C ASN A 1018 16.98 12.46 -18.11
N LYS A 1019 16.09 13.34 -17.66
CA LYS A 1019 16.31 14.13 -16.45
C LYS A 1019 16.34 13.23 -15.20
N LEU A 1020 15.40 12.29 -15.08
CA LEU A 1020 15.37 11.35 -13.96
C LEU A 1020 16.61 10.44 -13.92
N GLU A 1021 17.03 9.89 -15.06
CA GLU A 1021 18.25 9.08 -15.16
C GLU A 1021 19.50 9.92 -14.86
N SER A 1022 19.55 11.19 -15.27
CA SER A 1022 20.64 12.13 -14.93
C SER A 1022 20.75 12.36 -13.42
N VAL A 1023 19.63 12.64 -12.74
CA VAL A 1023 19.61 12.78 -11.26
C VAL A 1023 20.00 11.46 -10.61
N ALA A 1024 19.44 10.35 -11.09
CA ALA A 1024 19.74 9.03 -10.56
C ALA A 1024 21.23 8.72 -10.66
N HIS A 1025 21.89 8.97 -11.80
CA HIS A 1025 23.32 8.69 -12.04
C HIS A 1025 24.30 9.68 -11.38
N SER A 1026 23.82 10.82 -10.85
CA SER A 1026 24.67 11.77 -10.15
C SER A 1026 25.41 11.13 -8.96
N ALA A 1027 26.62 11.62 -8.63
CA ALA A 1027 27.43 11.05 -7.56
C ALA A 1027 26.72 11.08 -6.19
N GLN A 1028 25.92 12.13 -5.95
CA GLN A 1028 25.10 12.31 -4.77
C GLN A 1028 23.65 12.63 -5.19
N PRO A 1029 22.83 11.60 -5.51
CA PRO A 1029 21.45 11.81 -5.94
C PRO A 1029 20.65 12.52 -4.86
N ALA A 1030 20.06 13.66 -5.23
CA ALA A 1030 19.25 14.49 -4.35
C ALA A 1030 17.93 14.89 -5.03
N THR A 1031 16.91 15.18 -4.24
CA THR A 1031 15.66 15.74 -4.76
C THR A 1031 15.90 17.15 -5.28
N PRO A 1032 15.26 17.53 -6.40
CA PRO A 1032 15.54 18.79 -7.09
C PRO A 1032 15.05 20.04 -6.34
N VAL A 1033 14.09 19.89 -5.41
CA VAL A 1033 13.47 21.01 -4.70
C VAL A 1033 14.09 21.24 -3.32
N LEU A 1034 14.03 20.24 -2.43
CA LEU A 1034 14.56 20.36 -1.06
C LEU A 1034 15.98 19.80 -0.90
N GLY A 1035 16.60 19.26 -1.96
CA GLY A 1035 17.97 18.77 -1.91
C GLY A 1035 18.17 17.52 -1.04
N CYS A 1036 17.11 16.76 -0.77
CA CYS A 1036 17.19 15.58 0.11
C CYS A 1036 17.90 14.43 -0.61
N ARG A 1037 18.95 13.88 -0.01
CA ARG A 1037 19.77 12.81 -0.61
C ARG A 1037 19.14 11.43 -0.46
N ILE A 1038 19.43 10.53 -1.40
CA ILE A 1038 19.02 9.12 -1.33
C ILE A 1038 19.71 8.38 -0.17
N SER A 1039 19.18 7.25 0.28
CA SER A 1039 19.84 6.38 1.27
C SER A 1039 21.26 5.99 0.82
N ARG A 1040 22.21 5.92 1.78
CA ARG A 1040 23.59 5.45 1.58
C ARG A 1040 23.67 4.13 0.81
N ALA A 1041 22.73 3.23 1.08
CA ALA A 1041 22.67 1.90 0.46
C ALA A 1041 22.33 1.91 -1.04
N LEU A 1042 21.90 3.04 -1.60
CA LEU A 1042 21.55 3.20 -3.01
C LEU A 1042 22.39 4.26 -3.73
N GLU A 1043 23.37 4.85 -3.06
CA GLU A 1043 24.30 5.78 -3.72
C GLU A 1043 25.15 5.03 -4.75
N PRO A 1044 25.44 5.64 -5.92
CA PRO A 1044 26.26 5.00 -6.95
C PRO A 1044 27.64 4.54 -6.45
N MET A 1045 28.19 5.16 -5.40
CA MET A 1045 29.43 4.70 -4.77
C MET A 1045 29.30 3.28 -4.18
N ALA A 1046 28.13 2.93 -3.64
CA ALA A 1046 27.89 1.65 -2.97
C ALA A 1046 27.30 0.57 -3.91
N VAL A 1047 26.45 0.95 -4.86
CA VAL A 1047 25.75 0.01 -5.77
C VAL A 1047 26.21 0.09 -7.23
N LYS A 1048 27.07 1.04 -7.59
CA LYS A 1048 27.50 1.28 -8.98
C LYS A 1048 26.29 1.51 -9.91
N ASP A 1049 26.13 0.66 -10.92
CA ASP A 1049 25.02 0.68 -11.89
C ASP A 1049 23.83 -0.20 -11.50
N GLU A 1050 23.89 -0.91 -10.35
CA GLU A 1050 22.77 -1.70 -9.87
C GLU A 1050 21.64 -0.80 -9.32
N PHE A 1051 20.41 -1.32 -9.31
CA PHE A 1051 19.22 -0.65 -8.76
C PHE A 1051 18.84 0.70 -9.39
N ILE A 1052 19.23 0.95 -10.65
CA ILE A 1052 18.88 2.21 -11.35
C ILE A 1052 17.37 2.47 -11.41
N THR A 1053 16.56 1.43 -11.59
CA THR A 1053 15.09 1.55 -11.60
C THR A 1053 14.55 2.03 -10.25
N SER A 1054 15.11 1.54 -9.15
CA SER A 1054 14.76 1.99 -7.80
C SER A 1054 15.19 3.43 -7.54
N ARG A 1055 16.33 3.87 -8.07
CA ARG A 1055 16.82 5.25 -7.98
C ARG A 1055 15.96 6.22 -8.77
N VAL A 1056 15.59 5.87 -10.01
CA VAL A 1056 14.69 6.67 -10.85
C VAL A 1056 13.31 6.83 -10.19
N ASN A 1057 12.75 5.72 -9.68
CA ASN A 1057 11.51 5.75 -8.93
C ASN A 1057 11.59 6.65 -7.68
N TRP A 1058 12.71 6.56 -6.96
CA TRP A 1058 12.94 7.35 -5.76
C TRP A 1058 12.91 8.85 -6.03
N VAL A 1059 13.41 9.35 -7.17
CA VAL A 1059 13.41 10.79 -7.48
C VAL A 1059 11.99 11.36 -7.46
N VAL A 1060 11.03 10.72 -8.13
CA VAL A 1060 9.64 11.20 -8.20
C VAL A 1060 8.94 11.02 -6.84
N GLN A 1061 9.05 9.83 -6.23
CA GLN A 1061 8.35 9.53 -4.98
C GLN A 1061 8.86 10.35 -3.80
N SER A 1062 10.17 10.58 -3.72
CA SER A 1062 10.81 11.41 -2.68
C SER A 1062 10.50 12.89 -2.88
N SER A 1063 10.38 13.35 -4.14
CA SER A 1063 9.93 14.72 -4.43
C SER A 1063 8.45 14.93 -4.07
N ALA A 1064 7.60 13.92 -4.19
CA ALA A 1064 6.21 14.00 -3.71
C ALA A 1064 6.14 14.15 -2.17
N VAL A 1065 7.07 13.57 -1.43
CA VAL A 1065 7.18 13.78 0.02
C VAL A 1065 7.64 15.21 0.34
N ASP A 1066 8.54 15.79 -0.46
CA ASP A 1066 8.92 17.20 -0.33
C ASP A 1066 7.72 18.14 -0.51
N TYR A 1067 6.84 17.81 -1.45
CA TYR A 1067 5.56 18.51 -1.66
C TYR A 1067 4.68 18.47 -0.41
N LEU A 1068 4.50 17.28 0.19
CA LEU A 1068 3.72 17.13 1.42
C LEU A 1068 4.31 17.96 2.56
N HIS A 1069 5.63 17.94 2.75
CA HIS A 1069 6.28 18.74 3.80
C HIS A 1069 6.06 20.25 3.62
N LEU A 1070 6.16 20.76 2.39
CA LEU A 1070 5.86 22.15 2.08
C LEU A 1070 4.40 22.50 2.40
N MET A 1071 3.45 21.62 2.06
CA MET A 1071 2.04 21.83 2.40
C MET A 1071 1.80 21.89 3.91
N LEU A 1072 2.40 20.98 4.68
CA LEU A 1072 2.24 20.94 6.14
C LEU A 1072 2.82 22.21 6.80
N VAL A 1073 4.00 22.65 6.37
CA VAL A 1073 4.66 23.86 6.89
C VAL A 1073 3.85 25.12 6.57
N ALA A 1074 3.36 25.25 5.34
CA ALA A 1074 2.55 26.39 4.93
C ALA A 1074 1.19 26.43 5.65
N MET A 1075 0.48 25.30 5.74
CA MET A 1075 -0.80 25.24 6.46
C MET A 1075 -0.64 25.60 7.94
N LYS A 1076 0.39 25.07 8.59
CA LYS A 1076 0.69 25.41 9.99
C LYS A 1076 0.95 26.90 10.16
N TRP A 1077 1.73 27.50 9.26
CA TRP A 1077 1.98 28.94 9.28
C TRP A 1077 0.68 29.75 9.13
N LEU A 1078 -0.16 29.42 8.15
CA LEU A 1078 -1.42 30.11 7.93
C LEU A 1078 -2.37 29.97 9.12
N PHE A 1079 -2.36 28.82 9.79
CA PHE A 1079 -3.16 28.61 11.00
C PHE A 1079 -2.68 29.47 12.16
N GLU A 1080 -1.37 29.56 12.37
CA GLU A 1080 -0.76 30.37 13.43
C GLU A 1080 -0.90 31.87 13.18
N GLU A 1081 -0.67 32.35 11.96
CA GLU A 1081 -0.70 33.78 11.62
C GLU A 1081 -2.12 34.36 11.65
N HIS A 1082 -3.12 33.58 11.22
CA HIS A 1082 -4.50 34.03 11.15
C HIS A 1082 -5.40 33.51 12.29
N ASP A 1083 -4.85 32.82 13.30
CA ASP A 1083 -5.62 32.25 14.42
C ASP A 1083 -6.80 31.38 13.93
N ILE A 1084 -6.49 30.43 13.06
CA ILE A 1084 -7.44 29.40 12.57
C ILE A 1084 -7.35 28.20 13.51
N ASP A 1085 -8.47 27.82 14.15
CA ASP A 1085 -8.51 26.67 15.07
C ASP A 1085 -8.51 25.35 14.29
N GLY A 1086 -7.31 24.88 13.92
CA GLY A 1086 -7.12 23.67 13.13
C GLY A 1086 -5.97 22.78 13.60
N ARG A 1087 -6.07 21.48 13.33
CA ARG A 1087 -5.07 20.46 13.64
C ARG A 1087 -4.89 19.50 12.47
N PHE A 1088 -3.66 19.07 12.21
CA PHE A 1088 -3.39 18.02 11.24
C PHE A 1088 -4.05 16.69 11.67
N CYS A 1089 -4.86 16.11 10.78
CA CYS A 1089 -5.60 14.88 11.02
C CYS A 1089 -4.80 13.68 10.50
N ILE A 1090 -4.65 13.57 9.18
CA ILE A 1090 -3.89 12.53 8.49
C ILE A 1090 -3.61 12.96 7.04
N SER A 1091 -2.57 12.38 6.44
CA SER A 1091 -2.37 12.40 4.98
C SER A 1091 -2.40 10.97 4.47
N ILE A 1092 -3.25 10.65 3.49
CA ILE A 1092 -3.44 9.30 2.94
C ILE A 1092 -3.19 9.38 1.43
N HIS A 1093 -2.11 8.77 0.95
CA HIS A 1093 -1.68 8.93 -0.45
C HIS A 1093 -1.45 10.42 -0.77
N ASP A 1094 -2.25 10.99 -1.67
CA ASP A 1094 -2.16 12.39 -2.11
C ASP A 1094 -3.24 13.26 -1.44
N GLU A 1095 -4.04 12.69 -0.53
CA GLU A 1095 -5.05 13.38 0.27
C GLU A 1095 -4.41 13.95 1.53
N VAL A 1096 -4.72 15.21 1.86
CA VAL A 1096 -4.33 15.85 3.13
C VAL A 1096 -5.58 16.35 3.84
N ARG A 1097 -5.75 15.99 5.11
CA ARG A 1097 -6.95 16.29 5.90
C ARG A 1097 -6.57 16.97 7.21
N TYR A 1098 -7.34 18.00 7.57
CA TYR A 1098 -7.21 18.78 8.80
C TYR A 1098 -8.54 18.78 9.56
N LEU A 1099 -8.47 18.69 10.87
CA LEU A 1099 -9.60 18.89 11.77
C LEU A 1099 -9.68 20.37 12.11
N VAL A 1100 -10.79 21.04 11.79
CA VAL A 1100 -10.95 22.49 11.92
C VAL A 1100 -12.25 22.82 12.66
N GLY A 1101 -12.25 23.86 13.49
CA GLY A 1101 -13.46 24.38 14.12
C GLY A 1101 -14.48 24.86 13.07
N SER A 1102 -15.78 24.67 13.34
CA SER A 1102 -16.85 24.99 12.38
C SER A 1102 -16.84 26.45 11.91
N GLU A 1103 -16.43 27.39 12.76
CA GLU A 1103 -16.33 28.83 12.43
C GLU A 1103 -15.27 29.13 11.37
N ASP A 1104 -14.24 28.30 11.30
CA ASP A 1104 -13.05 28.53 10.50
C ASP A 1104 -12.95 27.63 9.27
N ARG A 1105 -13.94 26.75 9.04
CA ARG A 1105 -13.89 25.75 7.96
C ARG A 1105 -13.64 26.33 6.56
N TYR A 1106 -14.29 27.46 6.23
CA TYR A 1106 -14.11 28.13 4.93
C TYR A 1106 -12.78 28.89 4.84
N ARG A 1107 -12.31 29.44 5.97
CA ARG A 1107 -10.99 30.10 6.06
C ARG A 1107 -9.87 29.08 5.88
N ALA A 1108 -10.00 27.91 6.50
CA ALA A 1108 -9.07 26.80 6.33
C ALA A 1108 -9.10 26.24 4.89
N ALA A 1109 -10.26 26.21 4.24
CA ALA A 1109 -10.36 25.80 2.84
C ALA A 1109 -9.61 26.78 1.91
N LEU A 1110 -9.75 28.09 2.13
CA LEU A 1110 -8.95 29.10 1.43
C LEU A 1110 -7.45 28.96 1.73
N ALA A 1111 -7.08 28.73 2.98
CA ALA A 1111 -5.69 28.53 3.38
C ALA A 1111 -5.06 27.31 2.68
N LEU A 1112 -5.84 26.25 2.48
CA LEU A 1112 -5.40 25.05 1.77
C LEU A 1112 -5.18 25.31 0.27
N GLN A 1113 -6.06 26.08 -0.37
CA GLN A 1113 -5.88 26.52 -1.76
C GLN A 1113 -4.61 27.36 -1.92
N ILE A 1114 -4.40 28.35 -1.03
CA ILE A 1114 -3.19 29.18 -1.01
C ILE A 1114 -1.94 28.31 -0.79
N THR A 1115 -2.02 27.33 0.10
CA THR A 1115 -0.91 26.41 0.36
C THR A 1115 -0.50 25.63 -0.89
N ASN A 1116 -1.45 25.12 -1.66
CA ASN A 1116 -1.14 24.41 -2.90
C ASN A 1116 -0.52 25.33 -3.95
N LEU A 1117 -1.05 26.55 -4.10
CA LEU A 1117 -0.49 27.59 -4.97
C LEU A 1117 0.97 27.88 -4.61
N LEU A 1118 1.27 28.14 -3.34
CA LEU A 1118 2.62 28.40 -2.86
C LEU A 1118 3.54 27.19 -3.07
N THR A 1119 3.06 25.99 -2.73
CA THR A 1119 3.84 24.75 -2.88
C THR A 1119 4.24 24.52 -4.34
N ARG A 1120 3.30 24.62 -5.29
CA ARG A 1120 3.62 24.45 -6.72
C ARG A 1120 4.52 25.56 -7.25
N SER A 1121 4.38 26.78 -6.73
CA SER A 1121 5.23 27.90 -7.10
C SER A 1121 6.68 27.69 -6.64
N VAL A 1122 6.92 27.10 -5.46
CA VAL A 1122 8.27 26.71 -5.01
C VAL A 1122 8.87 25.67 -5.95
N PHE A 1123 8.10 24.65 -6.33
CA PHE A 1123 8.57 23.61 -7.26
C PHE A 1123 8.95 24.21 -8.63
N ALA A 1124 8.12 25.10 -9.16
CA ALA A 1124 8.42 25.81 -10.41
C ALA A 1124 9.69 26.65 -10.27
N HIS A 1125 9.78 27.47 -9.22
CA HIS A 1125 10.92 28.36 -8.97
C HIS A 1125 12.23 27.60 -8.77
N ALA A 1126 12.23 26.51 -7.99
CA ALA A 1126 13.39 25.66 -7.75
C ALA A 1126 13.92 24.98 -9.04
N LEU A 1127 13.03 24.77 -10.02
CA LEU A 1127 13.38 24.24 -11.34
C LEU A 1127 13.72 25.32 -12.37
N GLY A 1128 13.77 26.60 -11.95
CA GLY A 1128 14.11 27.75 -12.80
C GLY A 1128 12.93 28.36 -13.55
N LEU A 1129 11.69 27.92 -13.30
CA LEU A 1129 10.48 28.43 -13.94
C LEU A 1129 9.89 29.56 -13.08
N GLN A 1130 9.86 30.79 -13.61
CA GLN A 1130 9.40 32.00 -12.90
C GLN A 1130 7.90 32.29 -13.10
N ASP A 1131 7.11 31.26 -13.36
CA ASP A 1131 5.66 31.36 -13.51
C ASP A 1131 5.00 30.00 -13.25
N LEU A 1132 3.68 29.97 -13.11
CA LEU A 1132 2.90 28.75 -12.88
C LEU A 1132 1.62 28.75 -13.74
N PRO A 1133 1.20 27.62 -14.34
CA PRO A 1133 -0.07 27.55 -15.04
C PRO A 1133 -1.25 27.61 -14.06
N GLN A 1134 -2.32 28.32 -14.43
CA GLN A 1134 -3.48 28.49 -13.55
C GLN A 1134 -4.25 27.18 -13.32
N SER A 1135 -4.24 26.25 -14.28
CA SER A 1135 -4.94 24.96 -14.16
C SER A 1135 -4.45 24.07 -13.02
N VAL A 1136 -3.21 24.26 -12.58
CA VAL A 1136 -2.60 23.49 -11.50
C VAL A 1136 -2.52 24.26 -10.18
N ALA A 1137 -2.65 25.59 -10.22
CA ALA A 1137 -2.47 26.47 -9.08
C ALA A 1137 -3.40 26.14 -7.91
N PHE A 1138 -4.63 25.73 -8.21
CA PHE A 1138 -5.67 25.45 -7.24
C PHE A 1138 -6.12 23.99 -7.31
N PHE A 1139 -6.61 23.46 -6.20
CA PHE A 1139 -7.31 22.18 -6.18
C PHE A 1139 -8.60 22.27 -6.99
N SER A 1140 -8.98 21.15 -7.61
CA SER A 1140 -10.29 21.02 -8.26
C SER A 1140 -11.43 21.36 -7.29
N ALA A 1141 -11.34 20.87 -6.06
CA ALA A 1141 -12.22 21.25 -4.96
C ALA A 1141 -11.52 21.00 -3.61
N VAL A 1142 -11.96 21.72 -2.58
CA VAL A 1142 -11.64 21.42 -1.18
C VAL A 1142 -12.88 20.84 -0.52
N ASP A 1143 -12.72 19.66 0.07
CA ASP A 1143 -13.76 18.93 0.77
C ASP A 1143 -13.90 19.45 2.20
N ILE A 1144 -15.13 19.72 2.62
CA ILE A 1144 -15.54 20.07 3.97
C ILE A 1144 -16.63 19.10 4.41
N ASP A 1145 -16.33 18.26 5.41
CA ASP A 1145 -17.23 17.17 5.81
C ASP A 1145 -17.17 16.91 7.32
N GLN A 1146 -18.15 16.20 7.86
CA GLN A 1146 -18.17 15.70 9.25
C GLN A 1146 -17.52 14.32 9.37
N CYS A 1147 -17.35 13.62 8.25
CA CYS A 1147 -16.71 12.31 8.20
C CYS A 1147 -15.62 12.24 7.12
N LEU A 1148 -14.69 11.29 7.26
CA LEU A 1148 -13.66 11.09 6.24
C LEU A 1148 -14.18 10.16 5.14
N ARG A 1149 -14.44 10.70 3.95
CA ARG A 1149 -14.77 9.91 2.75
C ARG A 1149 -14.06 10.46 1.52
N LYS A 1150 -14.05 9.66 0.45
CA LYS A 1150 -13.35 10.00 -0.80
C LYS A 1150 -14.02 11.18 -1.51
N GLU A 1151 -15.34 11.14 -1.61
CA GLU A 1151 -16.16 12.18 -2.24
C GLU A 1151 -17.25 12.55 -1.23
N VAL A 1152 -17.46 13.85 -1.00
CA VAL A 1152 -18.39 14.36 0.03
C VAL A 1152 -19.85 13.97 -0.20
N THR A 1153 -20.21 13.59 -1.42
CA THR A 1153 -21.55 13.12 -1.79
C THR A 1153 -21.72 11.61 -1.65
N MET A 1154 -20.64 10.88 -1.35
CA MET A 1154 -20.67 9.42 -1.26
C MET A 1154 -21.32 8.98 0.05
N ASP A 1155 -22.45 8.28 -0.05
CA ASP A 1155 -23.21 7.77 1.10
C ASP A 1155 -22.59 6.49 1.73
N CYS A 1156 -21.47 5.99 1.17
CA CYS A 1156 -20.72 4.83 1.67
C CYS A 1156 -21.58 3.59 1.97
N VAL A 1157 -22.47 3.23 1.04
CA VAL A 1157 -23.28 2.01 1.10
C VAL A 1157 -22.38 0.78 0.91
N THR A 1158 -22.42 -0.14 1.87
CA THR A 1158 -21.66 -1.41 1.87
C THR A 1158 -22.54 -2.53 2.43
N PRO A 1159 -22.13 -3.81 2.35
CA PRO A 1159 -22.92 -4.89 2.92
C PRO A 1159 -23.11 -4.77 4.44
N SER A 1160 -22.11 -4.25 5.15
CA SER A 1160 -22.18 -3.93 6.59
C SER A 1160 -22.99 -2.66 6.87
N ASN A 1161 -23.09 -1.75 5.90
CA ASN A 1161 -23.89 -0.52 5.96
C ASN A 1161 -24.88 -0.37 4.79
N PRO A 1162 -25.96 -1.18 4.74
CA PRO A 1162 -26.83 -1.25 3.57
C PRO A 1162 -27.71 0.00 3.39
N THR A 1163 -28.02 0.73 4.46
CA THR A 1163 -28.86 1.93 4.42
C THR A 1163 -28.07 3.22 4.22
N GLY A 1164 -26.74 3.16 4.16
CA GLY A 1164 -25.89 4.32 3.95
C GLY A 1164 -25.68 5.19 5.19
N LEU A 1165 -24.79 6.18 5.06
CA LEU A 1165 -24.41 7.11 6.13
C LEU A 1165 -25.56 8.04 6.53
N GLU A 1166 -26.31 8.54 5.56
CA GLU A 1166 -27.39 9.50 5.80
C GLU A 1166 -28.49 8.92 6.68
N ARG A 1167 -28.98 7.71 6.37
CA ARG A 1167 -30.07 7.09 7.13
C ARG A 1167 -29.62 6.39 8.41
N ARG A 1168 -28.44 5.78 8.43
CA ARG A 1168 -27.99 4.96 9.57
C ARG A 1168 -27.31 5.78 10.65
N TYR A 1169 -26.51 6.75 10.25
CA TYR A 1169 -25.66 7.55 11.13
C TYR A 1169 -26.08 9.02 11.20
N ASN A 1170 -27.13 9.42 10.47
CA ASN A 1170 -27.60 10.81 10.37
C ASN A 1170 -26.52 11.78 9.88
N LEU A 1171 -25.65 11.31 8.96
CA LEU A 1171 -24.56 12.11 8.40
C LEU A 1171 -24.93 12.56 6.97
N PRO A 1172 -25.23 13.86 6.76
CA PRO A 1172 -25.56 14.36 5.44
C PRO A 1172 -24.32 14.41 4.52
N PRO A 1173 -24.52 14.56 3.20
CA PRO A 1173 -23.44 14.93 2.27
C PRO A 1173 -22.70 16.20 2.71
N GLY A 1174 -21.38 16.21 2.54
CA GLY A 1174 -20.53 17.37 2.81
C GLY A 1174 -20.52 18.38 1.64
N GLU A 1175 -19.70 19.41 1.78
CA GLU A 1175 -19.51 20.47 0.79
C GLU A 1175 -18.16 20.28 0.07
N ALA A 1176 -18.14 20.30 -1.25
CA ALA A 1176 -16.91 20.34 -2.05
C ALA A 1176 -16.90 21.68 -2.79
N LEU A 1177 -15.97 22.57 -2.38
CA LEU A 1177 -15.94 23.95 -2.87
C LEU A 1177 -14.74 24.18 -3.77
N ASP A 1178 -14.99 24.77 -4.95
CA ASP A 1178 -13.92 25.25 -5.81
C ASP A 1178 -13.33 26.59 -5.30
N MET A 1179 -12.25 27.05 -5.93
CA MET A 1179 -11.59 28.29 -5.53
C MET A 1179 -12.52 29.52 -5.61
N TYR A 1180 -13.38 29.59 -6.62
CA TYR A 1180 -14.25 30.74 -6.86
C TYR A 1180 -15.35 30.83 -5.81
N GLN A 1181 -15.99 29.69 -5.49
CA GLN A 1181 -16.98 29.59 -4.43
C GLN A 1181 -16.39 29.94 -3.06
N ILE A 1182 -15.15 29.49 -2.78
CA ILE A 1182 -14.46 29.85 -1.53
C ILE A 1182 -14.21 31.36 -1.47
N LEU A 1183 -13.79 31.99 -2.57
CA LEU A 1183 -13.57 33.43 -2.63
C LEU A 1183 -14.86 34.22 -2.40
N ASP A 1184 -15.98 33.78 -2.97
CA ASP A 1184 -17.29 34.43 -2.77
C ASP A 1184 -17.72 34.41 -1.30
N ILE A 1185 -17.48 33.29 -0.61
CA ILE A 1185 -17.83 33.11 0.81
C ILE A 1185 -16.88 33.91 1.71
N THR A 1186 -15.57 33.82 1.47
CA THR A 1186 -14.54 34.40 2.34
C THR A 1186 -14.21 35.86 2.02
N LYS A 1187 -14.67 36.36 0.86
CA LYS A 1187 -14.30 37.65 0.27
C LYS A 1187 -12.79 37.82 0.12
N GLY A 1188 -12.08 36.71 -0.13
CA GLY A 1188 -10.63 36.68 -0.31
C GLY A 1188 -9.80 37.04 0.94
N SER A 1189 -10.37 36.95 2.15
CA SER A 1189 -9.68 37.26 3.40
C SER A 1189 -9.59 36.04 4.32
N LEU A 1190 -8.38 35.77 4.82
CA LEU A 1190 -8.15 34.78 5.87
C LEU A 1190 -8.40 35.33 7.27
N ASN A 1191 -8.55 36.64 7.48
CA ASN A 1191 -8.78 37.20 8.81
C ASN A 1191 -10.18 36.90 9.32
N LYS A 1192 -10.33 36.72 10.65
CA LYS A 1192 -11.66 36.67 11.29
C LYS A 1192 -12.42 37.94 10.92
N GLY A 1193 -13.59 37.78 10.29
CA GLY A 1193 -14.51 38.89 10.06
C GLY A 1193 -14.83 39.55 11.40
N ARG A 1194 -14.63 40.86 11.50
CA ARG A 1194 -15.04 41.63 12.68
C ARG A 1194 -16.56 41.67 12.81
#